data_AF-A0A973JAV0-F1
#
_entry.id   AF-A0A973JAV0-F1
#
_cell.length_a   1.000
_cell.length_b   1.000
_cell.length_c   1.000
_cell.angle_alpha   90.00
_cell.angle_beta   90.00
_cell.angle_gamma   90.00
#
_symmetry.space_group_name_H-M   'P 1'
#
loop_
_entity.id
_entity.type
_entity.pdbx_description
1 polymer ?
#
loop_
_entity_poly.entity_id
_entity_poly.type
_entity_poly.pdbx_seq_one_letter_code
_entity_poly.pdbx_strand_id
1 'polypeptide(L)'
;TILRGGQTAGLYREGYEGYGDLIRRVGEQAHQSLLLLTSREVPDGYERFDSSVARTFALAGVSRSEGQVILHDKALAGSEAAWGDLVDRYSGNPLALKLTSEFIREAYGGEIADFLREGEAILGEVRSVLDQQFGRLSAFEQEIMYWLVIEREPVASDDLRVTLLKPPSRRMLVEAIVNLRRRSLIERGEVGLTLQNVVMEYVTERLIAQVSNEIVSGSIHLLNTHALMKAQAKEYVRNSQVRLILAEVLEQLEQRLGSKAAVTARLTAILAQLRAEVQQEAAQWTPKPGYAAGNILNMLVHLGADLTGYDFSEQSVWQAYVQGVNLRKLNLSKAYILNSLFTETFGNVISVAFDHTGKYAAIGSSDGEIRIWDITDFRHTLTLRGHNNWVQGVAFSRDGCIIASGSSDHSVRLWDTNTGQCIKVVQERSRVYTIALNHDASMIATGNQDSTVRLWDTQTGACWLELRGHTGMVRSVAWTPDGSRLASGGQDDSIRVWDAHTGQCSTVLRAESGTVWSIVISTDGQMLASGSDDRIVRLWDLESGQLSTLLQGHTQRVWSVSFSYDHRLLASGSDDSTIRIWDLQTGQCVRILPDLVRSIAFSPRGSLLVSGSGGFRSVRLWNAQTGHCLKTLQGHTFPIWNIAVSAEGHLLASTGSDQIVRVWNWQTGSCESIFEGHDHWGRSVTFIPGKHILASCSDDQTIRSGYPRS
;
A
#
# COMPACT_ATOMS: atom_id res chain seq x y z
N THR A 1 -7.12 23.35 -44.59
CA THR A 1 -7.66 21.99 -44.85
C THR A 1 -9.03 22.13 -45.48
N ILE A 2 -9.32 21.33 -46.52
CA ILE A 2 -10.62 21.25 -47.21
C ILE A 2 -11.64 20.37 -46.46
N LEU A 3 -11.19 19.69 -45.40
CA LEU A 3 -12.00 18.80 -44.58
C LEU A 3 -12.52 19.54 -43.33
N ARG A 4 -13.70 19.15 -42.90
CA ARG A 4 -14.39 19.68 -41.72
C ARG A 4 -13.67 19.23 -40.44
N GLY A 5 -13.80 20.01 -39.37
CA GLY A 5 -13.43 19.59 -38.01
C GLY A 5 -14.65 19.16 -37.21
N GLY A 6 -14.46 18.59 -36.02
CA GLY A 6 -15.52 18.18 -35.11
C GLY A 6 -15.86 16.70 -35.21
N GLN A 7 -17.13 16.36 -34.95
CA GLN A 7 -17.62 15.01 -34.68
C GLN A 7 -17.54 14.01 -35.86
N THR A 8 -17.34 14.49 -37.08
CA THR A 8 -17.25 13.65 -38.29
C THR A 8 -15.92 13.90 -39.01
N ALA A 9 -15.02 12.92 -38.94
CA ALA A 9 -13.76 12.93 -39.67
C ALA A 9 -13.97 12.55 -41.15
N GLY A 10 -13.20 13.17 -42.05
CA GLY A 10 -13.20 12.85 -43.48
C GLY A 10 -14.25 13.58 -44.35
N LEU A 11 -15.20 14.31 -43.77
CA LEU A 11 -16.16 15.11 -44.54
C LEU A 11 -15.55 16.42 -45.06
N TYR A 12 -15.99 16.85 -46.23
CA TYR A 12 -15.61 18.13 -46.82
C TYR A 12 -16.28 19.31 -46.10
N ARG A 13 -15.63 20.47 -46.13
CA ARG A 13 -16.24 21.74 -45.73
C ARG A 13 -17.29 22.15 -46.76
N GLU A 14 -18.27 22.93 -46.32
CA GLU A 14 -19.28 23.51 -47.20
C GLU A 14 -18.61 24.31 -48.33
N GLY A 15 -18.98 24.02 -49.58
CA GLY A 15 -18.38 24.60 -50.79
C GLY A 15 -17.13 23.88 -51.30
N TYR A 16 -16.66 22.83 -50.62
CA TYR A 16 -15.49 22.03 -51.00
C TYR A 16 -15.85 20.58 -51.37
N GLU A 17 -17.13 20.22 -51.40
CA GLU A 17 -17.62 18.87 -51.72
C GLU A 17 -17.23 18.42 -53.14
N GLY A 18 -17.11 19.37 -54.07
CA GLY A 18 -16.69 19.11 -55.44
C GLY A 18 -15.28 18.51 -55.56
N TYR A 19 -14.40 18.73 -54.57
CA TYR A 19 -13.11 18.04 -54.50
C TYR A 19 -13.30 16.55 -54.23
N GLY A 20 -14.30 16.18 -53.44
CA GLY A 20 -14.67 14.79 -53.20
C GLY A 20 -15.12 14.08 -54.48
N ASP A 21 -15.94 14.75 -55.31
CA ASP A 21 -16.34 14.17 -56.59
C ASP A 21 -15.18 14.11 -57.60
N LEU A 22 -14.31 15.11 -57.60
CA LEU A 22 -13.13 15.14 -58.47
C LEU A 22 -12.21 13.95 -58.17
N ILE A 23 -11.78 13.80 -56.91
CA ILE A 23 -10.82 12.75 -56.55
C ILE A 23 -11.46 11.36 -56.71
N ARG A 24 -12.76 11.20 -56.39
CA ARG A 24 -13.48 9.96 -56.65
C ARG A 24 -13.51 9.60 -58.14
N ARG A 25 -13.85 10.55 -59.02
CA ARG A 25 -13.85 10.32 -60.48
C ARG A 25 -12.48 9.98 -61.02
N VAL A 26 -11.43 10.62 -60.52
CA VAL A 26 -10.03 10.28 -60.84
C VAL A 26 -9.72 8.86 -60.37
N GLY A 27 -10.10 8.46 -59.15
CA GLY A 27 -9.81 7.13 -58.63
C GLY A 27 -10.61 5.99 -59.26
N GLU A 28 -11.81 6.26 -59.81
CA GLU A 28 -12.73 5.25 -60.35
C GLU A 28 -12.70 5.13 -61.88
N GLN A 29 -12.31 6.17 -62.61
CA GLN A 29 -12.36 6.18 -64.07
C GLN A 29 -10.98 6.01 -64.71
N ALA A 30 -10.93 5.31 -65.84
CA ALA A 30 -9.73 5.26 -66.66
C ALA A 30 -9.46 6.63 -67.27
N HIS A 31 -8.29 7.20 -66.97
CA HIS A 31 -7.81 8.46 -67.51
C HIS A 31 -6.33 8.37 -67.84
N GLN A 32 -5.83 9.26 -68.69
CA GLN A 32 -4.41 9.28 -69.09
C GLN A 32 -3.48 10.04 -68.13
N SER A 33 -4.05 10.67 -67.10
CA SER A 33 -3.29 11.44 -66.11
C SER A 33 -2.73 10.56 -64.99
N LEU A 34 -1.65 10.98 -64.34
CA LEU A 34 -1.17 10.42 -63.07
C LEU A 34 -1.34 11.48 -61.98
N LEU A 35 -2.08 11.15 -60.92
CA LEU A 35 -2.30 12.05 -59.78
C LEU A 35 -1.72 11.42 -58.52
N LEU A 36 -0.79 12.12 -57.86
CA LEU A 36 -0.29 11.76 -56.54
C LEU A 36 -0.85 12.75 -55.51
N LEU A 37 -1.62 12.24 -54.56
CA LEU A 37 -2.20 13.03 -53.47
C LEU A 37 -1.57 12.61 -52.14
N THR A 38 -1.22 13.60 -51.33
CA THR A 38 -0.79 13.39 -49.95
C THR A 38 -1.82 14.02 -49.01
N SER A 39 -2.20 13.31 -47.98
CA SER A 39 -3.15 13.80 -46.98
C SER A 39 -2.77 13.30 -45.58
N ARG A 40 -3.04 14.13 -44.57
CA ARG A 40 -2.92 13.76 -43.15
C ARG A 40 -4.18 13.08 -42.59
N GLU A 41 -5.28 13.18 -43.32
CA GLU A 41 -6.59 12.62 -42.95
C GLU A 41 -7.20 11.97 -44.19
N VAL A 42 -7.68 10.74 -44.03
CA VAL A 42 -8.33 10.02 -45.13
C VAL A 42 -9.74 10.58 -45.32
N PRO A 43 -10.09 11.15 -46.48
CA PRO A 43 -11.44 11.65 -46.71
C PRO A 43 -12.45 10.49 -46.78
N ASP A 44 -13.73 10.79 -46.57
CA ASP A 44 -14.76 9.77 -46.51
C ASP A 44 -15.02 9.14 -47.89
N GLY A 45 -15.06 7.79 -47.96
CA GLY A 45 -15.20 7.03 -49.21
C GLY A 45 -13.89 6.61 -49.90
N TYR A 46 -12.73 6.98 -49.35
CA TYR A 46 -11.41 6.75 -49.99
C TYR A 46 -10.66 5.52 -49.48
N GLU A 47 -11.06 4.95 -48.35
CA GLU A 47 -10.53 3.70 -47.80
C GLU A 47 -10.72 2.49 -48.74
N ARG A 48 -11.39 2.66 -49.89
CA ARG A 48 -11.77 1.62 -50.85
C ARG A 48 -10.88 1.51 -52.09
N PHE A 49 -9.92 2.41 -52.29
CA PHE A 49 -9.03 2.36 -53.47
C PHE A 49 -7.91 1.33 -53.28
N ASP A 50 -8.23 0.08 -53.58
CA ASP A 50 -7.27 -1.02 -53.70
C ASP A 50 -7.49 -1.72 -55.05
N SER A 51 -7.42 -0.94 -56.13
CA SER A 51 -7.67 -1.38 -57.50
C SER A 51 -6.44 -1.17 -58.38
N SER A 52 -6.48 -1.68 -59.61
CA SER A 52 -5.42 -1.42 -60.60
C SER A 52 -5.33 0.06 -61.01
N VAL A 53 -6.37 0.87 -60.75
CA VAL A 53 -6.50 2.27 -61.22
C VAL A 53 -6.07 3.26 -60.14
N ALA A 54 -6.34 2.98 -58.86
CA ALA A 54 -5.96 3.82 -57.74
C ALA A 54 -5.56 2.98 -56.52
N ARG A 55 -4.50 3.40 -55.84
CA ARG A 55 -3.99 2.77 -54.62
C ARG A 55 -3.82 3.81 -53.52
N THR A 56 -4.14 3.42 -52.29
CA THR A 56 -3.85 4.20 -51.10
C THR A 56 -2.68 3.58 -50.36
N PHE A 57 -1.67 4.40 -50.02
CA PHE A 57 -0.53 3.95 -49.24
C PHE A 57 -0.46 4.74 -47.93
N ALA A 58 -0.48 4.02 -46.80
CA ALA A 58 -0.27 4.60 -45.48
C ALA A 58 1.23 4.66 -45.19
N LEU A 59 1.76 5.87 -45.02
CA LEU A 59 3.16 6.06 -44.67
C LEU A 59 3.38 5.69 -43.19
N ALA A 60 4.26 4.72 -42.94
CA ALA A 60 4.80 4.44 -41.62
C ALA A 60 6.00 5.37 -41.33
N GLY A 61 6.40 5.46 -40.07
CA GLY A 61 7.68 6.06 -39.69
C GLY A 61 8.86 5.31 -40.31
N VAL A 62 10.00 6.00 -40.45
CA VAL A 62 11.24 5.37 -40.90
C VAL A 62 11.74 4.34 -39.89
N SER A 63 12.38 3.28 -40.38
CA SER A 63 13.02 2.27 -39.53
C SER A 63 14.18 2.86 -38.71
N ARG A 64 14.63 2.17 -37.66
CA ARG A 64 15.78 2.61 -36.86
C ARG A 64 17.03 2.87 -37.73
N SER A 65 17.32 2.00 -38.69
CA SER A 65 18.46 2.15 -39.59
C SER A 65 18.31 3.37 -40.53
N GLU A 66 17.12 3.60 -41.08
CA GLU A 66 16.85 4.79 -41.92
C GLU A 66 16.86 6.09 -41.10
N GLY A 67 16.32 6.06 -39.88
CA GLY A 67 16.35 7.19 -38.95
C GLY A 67 17.76 7.54 -38.50
N GLN A 68 18.62 6.53 -38.29
CA GLN A 68 20.05 6.74 -38.02
C GLN A 68 20.74 7.47 -39.18
N VAL A 69 20.42 7.15 -40.43
CA VAL A 69 20.96 7.88 -41.61
C VAL A 69 20.55 9.36 -41.57
N ILE A 70 19.29 9.66 -41.25
CA ILE A 70 18.79 11.06 -41.15
C ILE A 70 19.55 11.84 -40.07
N LEU A 71 19.81 11.21 -38.93
CA LEU A 71 20.51 11.82 -37.82
C LEU A 71 22.03 11.95 -38.10
N HIS A 72 22.61 11.07 -38.93
CA HIS A 72 24.06 11.01 -39.17
C HIS A 72 24.48 12.23 -40.00
N ASP A 73 23.65 12.59 -40.97
CA ASP A 73 23.79 13.80 -41.78
C ASP A 73 23.67 15.11 -40.96
N LYS A 74 23.33 15.02 -39.67
CA LYS A 74 23.10 16.17 -38.78
C LYS A 74 24.20 16.41 -37.75
N ALA A 75 25.29 15.64 -37.80
CA ALA A 75 26.48 15.79 -36.95
C ALA A 75 26.18 15.74 -35.45
N LEU A 76 25.26 14.86 -35.05
CA LEU A 76 25.01 14.54 -33.64
C LEU A 76 26.03 13.54 -33.12
N ALA A 77 26.24 13.54 -31.81
CA ALA A 77 27.08 12.60 -31.07
C ALA A 77 26.21 11.68 -30.18
N GLY A 78 26.61 10.41 -30.07
CA GLY A 78 25.93 9.41 -29.24
C GLY A 78 26.18 7.97 -29.68
N SER A 79 25.92 6.99 -28.82
CA SER A 79 26.02 5.55 -29.13
C SER A 79 24.85 5.06 -30.00
N GLU A 80 25.02 4.07 -30.88
CA GLU A 80 23.92 3.51 -31.71
C GLU A 80 22.60 3.24 -30.96
N ALA A 81 22.68 2.83 -29.68
CA ALA A 81 21.52 2.66 -28.81
C ALA A 81 20.73 3.97 -28.62
N ALA A 82 21.40 5.05 -28.21
CA ALA A 82 20.80 6.38 -28.05
C ALA A 82 20.17 6.91 -29.35
N TRP A 83 20.75 6.57 -30.51
CA TRP A 83 20.19 6.92 -31.81
C TRP A 83 18.91 6.14 -32.09
N GLY A 84 18.92 4.84 -31.81
CA GLY A 84 17.73 4.00 -31.89
C GLY A 84 16.62 4.50 -30.96
N ASP A 85 16.96 4.86 -29.73
CA ASP A 85 16.03 5.39 -28.74
C ASP A 85 15.41 6.71 -29.20
N LEU A 86 16.18 7.60 -29.82
CA LEU A 86 15.68 8.85 -30.39
C LEU A 86 14.73 8.61 -31.58
N VAL A 87 15.05 7.66 -32.46
CA VAL A 87 14.17 7.28 -33.58
C VAL A 87 12.85 6.71 -33.08
N ASP A 88 12.91 5.84 -32.07
CA ASP A 88 11.72 5.25 -31.46
C ASP A 88 10.89 6.28 -30.69
N ARG A 89 11.53 7.24 -30.00
CA ARG A 89 10.89 8.36 -29.30
C ARG A 89 9.99 9.15 -30.23
N TYR A 90 10.44 9.41 -31.46
CA TYR A 90 9.65 10.12 -32.48
C TYR A 90 8.90 9.19 -33.44
N SER A 91 8.82 7.89 -33.12
CA SER A 91 8.16 6.88 -33.95
C SER A 91 8.59 6.91 -35.42
N GLY A 92 9.88 7.20 -35.66
CA GLY A 92 10.44 7.32 -37.00
C GLY A 92 9.90 8.50 -37.82
N ASN A 93 9.40 9.58 -37.19
CA ASN A 93 8.94 10.76 -37.92
C ASN A 93 10.14 11.57 -38.47
N PRO A 94 10.37 11.64 -39.80
CA PRO A 94 11.55 12.30 -40.37
C PRO A 94 11.62 13.80 -40.06
N LEU A 95 10.47 14.48 -40.01
CA LEU A 95 10.41 15.92 -39.71
C LEU A 95 10.78 16.17 -38.25
N ALA A 96 10.21 15.38 -37.34
CA ALA A 96 10.53 15.49 -35.92
C ALA A 96 12.02 15.20 -35.66
N LEU A 97 12.58 14.15 -36.28
CA LEU A 97 14.01 13.83 -36.16
C LEU A 97 14.90 14.95 -36.69
N LYS A 98 14.55 15.56 -37.84
CA LYS A 98 15.31 16.68 -38.41
C LYS A 98 15.28 17.91 -37.49
N LEU A 99 14.12 18.32 -37.01
CA LEU A 99 14.00 19.47 -36.13
C LEU A 99 14.72 19.21 -34.80
N THR A 100 14.56 18.00 -34.24
CA THR A 100 15.16 17.65 -32.94
C THR A 100 16.67 17.60 -33.04
N SER A 101 17.21 17.16 -34.18
CA SER A 101 18.66 17.21 -34.42
C SER A 101 19.24 18.62 -34.39
N GLU A 102 18.49 19.62 -34.87
CA GLU A 102 18.94 21.02 -34.84
C GLU A 102 18.90 21.57 -33.40
N PHE A 103 17.85 21.23 -32.64
CA PHE A 103 17.74 21.59 -31.24
C PHE A 103 18.79 20.92 -30.34
N ILE A 104 19.03 19.61 -30.49
CA ILE A 104 20.07 18.89 -29.74
C ILE A 104 21.44 19.52 -29.99
N ARG A 105 21.72 19.93 -31.23
CA ARG A 105 22.96 20.63 -31.56
C ARG A 105 23.09 21.99 -30.85
N GLU A 106 22.00 22.75 -30.78
CA GLU A 106 21.99 24.10 -30.20
C GLU A 106 21.95 24.11 -28.67
N ALA A 107 21.11 23.28 -28.06
CA ALA A 107 20.88 23.27 -26.61
C ALA A 107 21.80 22.28 -25.87
N TYR A 108 22.20 21.18 -26.51
CA TYR A 108 22.95 20.08 -25.88
C TYR A 108 24.33 19.84 -26.53
N GLY A 109 24.81 20.77 -27.36
CA GLY A 109 26.11 20.65 -28.03
C GLY A 109 26.23 19.45 -28.98
N GLY A 110 25.10 18.85 -29.38
CA GLY A 110 25.04 17.70 -30.27
C GLY A 110 24.96 16.34 -29.57
N GLU A 111 25.03 16.27 -28.24
CA GLU A 111 25.01 15.00 -27.49
C GLU A 111 23.58 14.49 -27.26
N ILE A 112 23.21 13.39 -27.93
CA ILE A 112 21.86 12.79 -27.85
C ILE A 112 21.58 12.23 -26.45
N ALA A 113 22.61 11.71 -25.77
CA ALA A 113 22.45 11.07 -24.46
C ALA A 113 22.02 12.05 -23.36
N ASP A 114 22.44 13.32 -23.45
CA ASP A 114 22.05 14.35 -22.49
C ASP A 114 20.61 14.81 -22.74
N PHE A 115 20.23 14.98 -24.00
CA PHE A 115 18.84 15.25 -24.39
C PHE A 115 17.87 14.15 -23.91
N LEU A 116 18.22 12.88 -24.11
CA LEU A 116 17.40 11.75 -23.65
C LEU A 116 17.30 11.64 -22.12
N ARG A 117 18.24 12.23 -21.38
CA ARG A 117 18.26 12.22 -19.91
C ARG A 117 17.38 13.32 -19.32
N GLU A 118 17.35 14.49 -19.94
CA GLU A 118 16.65 15.68 -19.44
C GLU A 118 15.19 15.78 -19.92
N GLY A 119 14.85 15.14 -21.05
CA GLY A 119 13.47 14.84 -21.39
C GLY A 119 12.58 16.04 -21.73
N GLU A 120 13.10 17.05 -22.44
CA GLU A 120 12.30 18.22 -22.83
C GLU A 120 12.07 18.42 -24.35
N ALA A 121 10.83 18.86 -24.61
CA ALA A 121 10.27 19.61 -25.72
C ALA A 121 9.95 18.92 -27.05
N ILE A 122 8.64 18.90 -27.37
CA ILE A 122 8.17 18.91 -28.75
C ILE A 122 8.41 20.29 -29.35
N LEU A 123 9.11 20.31 -30.48
CA LEU A 123 9.56 21.53 -31.14
C LEU A 123 8.39 22.34 -31.70
N GLY A 124 8.55 23.66 -31.72
CA GLY A 124 7.49 24.63 -32.06
C GLY A 124 6.76 24.34 -33.38
N GLU A 125 7.46 23.88 -34.42
CA GLU A 125 6.82 23.53 -35.70
C GLU A 125 5.96 22.26 -35.60
N VAL A 126 6.45 21.20 -34.95
CA VAL A 126 5.68 19.96 -34.71
C VAL A 126 4.47 20.27 -33.82
N ARG A 127 4.68 21.08 -32.78
CA ARG A 127 3.63 21.56 -31.88
C ARG A 127 2.54 22.33 -32.63
N SER A 128 2.90 23.25 -33.52
CA SER A 128 1.93 24.02 -34.31
C SER A 128 1.03 23.13 -35.18
N VAL A 129 1.59 22.06 -35.74
CA VAL A 129 0.83 21.08 -36.54
C VAL A 129 -0.11 20.27 -35.64
N LEU A 130 0.38 19.84 -34.47
CA LEU A 130 -0.42 19.10 -33.50
C LEU A 130 -1.51 19.96 -32.87
N ASP A 131 -1.26 21.24 -32.59
CA ASP A 131 -2.28 22.22 -32.17
C ASP A 131 -3.40 22.33 -33.19
N GLN A 132 -3.05 22.43 -34.48
CA GLN A 132 -4.04 22.47 -35.55
C GLN A 132 -4.86 21.18 -35.64
N GLN A 133 -4.25 20.00 -35.51
CA GLN A 133 -4.99 18.74 -35.55
C GLN A 133 -5.85 18.53 -34.29
N PHE A 134 -5.32 18.85 -33.12
CA PHE A 134 -6.03 18.73 -31.85
C PHE A 134 -7.23 19.68 -31.78
N GLY A 135 -7.08 20.91 -32.28
CA GLY A 135 -8.18 21.88 -32.37
C GLY A 135 -9.32 21.47 -33.31
N ARG A 136 -9.10 20.49 -34.20
CA ARG A 136 -10.14 19.92 -35.06
C ARG A 136 -10.90 18.77 -34.40
N LEU A 137 -10.44 18.28 -33.26
CA LEU A 137 -11.12 17.21 -32.51
C LEU A 137 -12.39 17.73 -31.84
N SER A 138 -13.41 16.87 -31.74
CA SER A 138 -14.55 17.12 -30.85
C SER A 138 -14.13 17.04 -29.38
N ALA A 139 -14.91 17.65 -28.48
CA ALA A 139 -14.62 17.61 -27.04
C ALA A 139 -14.49 16.18 -26.49
N PHE A 140 -15.31 15.26 -26.98
CA PHE A 140 -15.27 13.84 -26.60
C PHE A 140 -14.02 13.12 -27.14
N GLU A 141 -13.59 13.44 -28.36
CA GLU A 141 -12.32 12.93 -28.90
C GLU A 141 -11.12 13.45 -28.09
N GLN A 142 -11.14 14.71 -27.65
CA GLN A 142 -10.10 15.27 -26.78
C GLN A 142 -10.08 14.60 -25.40
N GLU A 143 -11.25 14.31 -24.82
CA GLU A 143 -11.38 13.57 -23.56
C GLU A 143 -10.73 12.17 -23.66
N ILE A 144 -10.96 11.45 -24.77
CA ILE A 144 -10.31 10.17 -25.03
C ILE A 144 -8.78 10.30 -25.09
N MET A 145 -8.27 11.34 -25.76
CA MET A 145 -6.83 11.58 -25.86
C MET A 145 -6.19 11.80 -24.48
N TYR A 146 -6.85 12.56 -23.60
CA TYR A 146 -6.37 12.77 -22.24
C TYR A 146 -6.37 11.48 -21.41
N TRP A 147 -7.40 10.64 -21.53
CA TRP A 147 -7.41 9.35 -20.84
C TRP A 147 -6.32 8.40 -21.33
N LEU A 148 -6.04 8.34 -22.64
CA LEU A 148 -4.94 7.52 -23.15
C LEU A 148 -3.57 7.99 -22.64
N VAL A 149 -3.40 9.30 -22.39
CA VAL A 149 -2.20 9.82 -21.70
C VAL A 149 -2.13 9.34 -20.26
N ILE A 150 -3.25 9.37 -19.52
CA ILE A 150 -3.27 8.99 -18.10
C ILE A 150 -3.02 7.50 -17.92
N GLU A 151 -3.55 6.65 -18.81
CA GLU A 151 -3.39 5.19 -18.69
C GLU A 151 -1.94 4.72 -18.89
N ARG A 152 -1.15 5.41 -19.73
CA ARG A 152 0.28 5.14 -20.01
C ARG A 152 0.62 3.74 -20.53
N GLU A 153 -0.36 2.85 -20.67
CA GLU A 153 -0.27 1.53 -21.30
C GLU A 153 -1.38 1.37 -22.34
N PRO A 154 -1.26 0.45 -23.31
CA PRO A 154 -2.35 0.12 -24.21
C PRO A 154 -3.61 -0.32 -23.46
N VAL A 155 -4.76 0.30 -23.75
CA VAL A 155 -6.02 0.07 -23.02
C VAL A 155 -7.12 -0.51 -23.90
N ALA A 156 -7.89 -1.45 -23.37
CA ALA A 156 -9.06 -1.97 -24.05
C ALA A 156 -10.20 -0.93 -24.07
N SER A 157 -10.96 -0.89 -25.16
CA SER A 157 -12.05 0.09 -25.31
C SER A 157 -13.11 0.00 -24.21
N ASP A 158 -13.36 -1.20 -23.67
CA ASP A 158 -14.35 -1.39 -22.61
C ASP A 158 -13.85 -0.85 -21.25
N ASP A 159 -12.56 -0.96 -20.96
CA ASP A 159 -11.94 -0.40 -19.74
C ASP A 159 -11.91 1.14 -19.79
N LEU A 160 -11.60 1.70 -20.97
CA LEU A 160 -11.66 3.14 -21.22
C LEU A 160 -13.08 3.68 -20.98
N ARG A 161 -14.10 2.93 -21.40
CA ARG A 161 -15.51 3.34 -21.28
C ARG A 161 -15.97 3.49 -19.82
N VAL A 162 -15.52 2.60 -18.93
CA VAL A 162 -15.90 2.60 -17.51
C VAL A 162 -15.17 3.71 -16.73
N THR A 163 -14.04 4.18 -17.26
CA THR A 163 -13.21 5.21 -16.63
C THR A 163 -13.76 6.63 -16.85
N LEU A 164 -14.48 6.85 -17.94
CA LEU A 164 -15.13 8.13 -18.26
C LEU A 164 -16.20 8.50 -17.23
N LEU A 165 -16.24 9.78 -16.84
CA LEU A 165 -17.17 10.29 -15.81
C LEU A 165 -18.64 10.01 -16.15
N LYS A 166 -18.99 10.12 -17.44
CA LYS A 166 -20.29 9.75 -18.00
C LYS A 166 -20.05 8.69 -19.08
N PRO A 167 -20.24 7.40 -18.78
CA PRO A 167 -19.91 6.33 -19.72
C PRO A 167 -20.76 6.47 -21.00
N PRO A 168 -20.14 6.67 -22.17
CA PRO A 168 -20.85 6.85 -23.43
C PRO A 168 -21.44 5.53 -23.92
N SER A 169 -22.33 5.62 -24.91
CA SER A 169 -22.77 4.43 -25.63
C SER A 169 -21.59 3.78 -26.35
N ARG A 170 -21.59 2.45 -26.45
CA ARG A 170 -20.52 1.71 -27.15
C ARG A 170 -20.32 2.19 -28.59
N ARG A 171 -21.42 2.53 -29.26
CA ARG A 171 -21.42 3.08 -30.62
C ARG A 171 -20.66 4.41 -30.70
N MET A 172 -20.97 5.34 -29.82
CA MET A 172 -20.31 6.66 -29.79
C MET A 172 -18.81 6.54 -29.52
N LEU A 173 -18.40 5.64 -28.62
CA LEU A 173 -16.99 5.39 -28.35
C LEU A 173 -16.26 4.82 -29.58
N VAL A 174 -16.87 3.84 -30.26
CA VAL A 174 -16.30 3.25 -31.47
C VAL A 174 -16.18 4.29 -32.59
N GLU A 175 -17.19 5.14 -32.80
CA GLU A 175 -17.16 6.22 -33.79
C GLU A 175 -16.02 7.21 -33.51
N ALA A 176 -15.82 7.61 -32.25
CA ALA A 176 -14.72 8.50 -31.87
C ALA A 176 -13.34 7.85 -32.06
N ILE A 177 -13.18 6.55 -31.72
CA ILE A 177 -11.95 5.80 -31.97
C ILE A 177 -11.65 5.72 -33.47
N VAL A 178 -12.65 5.45 -34.31
CA VAL A 178 -12.48 5.41 -35.77
C VAL A 178 -12.05 6.78 -36.31
N ASN A 179 -12.67 7.87 -35.84
CA ASN A 179 -12.29 9.23 -36.24
C ASN A 179 -10.85 9.59 -35.84
N LEU A 180 -10.45 9.28 -34.60
CA LEU A 180 -9.09 9.52 -34.12
C LEU A 180 -8.06 8.72 -34.93
N ARG A 181 -8.40 7.50 -35.33
CA ARG A 181 -7.56 6.66 -36.20
C ARG A 181 -7.48 7.21 -37.62
N ARG A 182 -8.58 7.69 -38.20
CA ARG A 182 -8.60 8.34 -39.53
C ARG A 182 -7.74 9.60 -39.59
N ARG A 183 -7.58 10.26 -38.44
CA ARG A 183 -6.68 11.42 -38.25
C ARG A 183 -5.25 11.01 -37.87
N SER A 184 -4.96 9.71 -37.81
CA SER A 184 -3.65 9.14 -37.47
C SER A 184 -3.09 9.61 -36.12
N LEU A 185 -3.96 9.83 -35.13
CA LEU A 185 -3.56 10.30 -33.79
C LEU A 185 -3.45 9.19 -32.75
N ILE A 186 -4.09 8.04 -33.00
CA ILE A 186 -4.08 6.87 -32.14
C ILE A 186 -3.62 5.63 -32.92
N GLU A 187 -3.02 4.69 -32.20
CA GLU A 187 -2.63 3.39 -32.71
C GLU A 187 -3.44 2.29 -32.02
N ARG A 188 -3.65 1.19 -32.74
CA ARG A 188 -4.24 -0.03 -32.19
C ARG A 188 -3.20 -1.13 -32.27
N GLY A 189 -2.61 -1.47 -31.14
CA GLY A 189 -1.77 -2.67 -31.01
C GLY A 189 -2.62 -3.93 -30.83
N GLU A 190 -1.97 -5.08 -30.71
CA GLU A 190 -2.64 -6.35 -30.38
C GLU A 190 -3.35 -6.30 -29.02
N VAL A 191 -2.85 -5.47 -28.09
CA VAL A 191 -3.24 -5.45 -26.68
C VAL A 191 -4.20 -4.29 -26.34
N GLY A 192 -4.34 -3.28 -27.20
CA GLY A 192 -5.21 -2.13 -26.89
C GLY A 192 -4.96 -0.89 -27.74
N LEU A 193 -5.62 0.21 -27.34
CA LEU A 193 -5.49 1.55 -27.92
C LEU A 193 -4.36 2.29 -27.20
N THR A 194 -3.49 2.96 -27.97
CA THR A 194 -2.43 3.82 -27.43
C THR A 194 -2.25 5.06 -28.30
N LEU A 195 -1.52 6.04 -27.79
CA LEU A 195 -1.05 7.19 -28.55
C LEU A 195 0.31 6.92 -29.15
N GLN A 196 0.58 7.54 -30.30
CA GLN A 196 1.95 7.69 -30.80
C GLN A 196 2.79 8.48 -29.80
N ASN A 197 4.07 8.16 -29.65
CA ASN A 197 4.93 8.76 -28.61
C ASN A 197 4.94 10.29 -28.66
N VAL A 198 5.08 10.88 -29.86
CA VAL A 198 5.05 12.34 -30.07
C VAL A 198 3.70 12.95 -29.69
N VAL A 199 2.61 12.25 -29.98
CA VAL A 199 1.25 12.70 -29.63
C VAL A 199 1.01 12.55 -28.13
N MET A 200 1.53 11.48 -27.51
CA MET A 200 1.44 11.25 -26.08
C MET A 200 2.13 12.38 -25.30
N GLU A 201 3.35 12.75 -25.70
CA GLU A 201 4.08 13.87 -25.11
C GLU A 201 3.32 15.20 -25.28
N TYR A 202 2.81 15.47 -26.48
CA TYR A 202 2.06 16.69 -26.79
C TYR A 202 0.79 16.83 -25.93
N VAL A 203 0.01 15.75 -25.85
CA VAL A 203 -1.23 15.74 -25.07
C VAL A 203 -0.93 15.77 -23.57
N THR A 204 0.21 15.21 -23.13
CA THR A 204 0.67 15.30 -21.73
C THR A 204 0.95 16.76 -21.37
N GLU A 205 1.78 17.46 -22.14
CA GLU A 205 2.05 18.90 -21.92
C GLU A 205 0.76 19.72 -21.91
N ARG A 206 -0.16 19.44 -22.84
CA ARG A 206 -1.43 20.16 -22.93
C ARG A 206 -2.32 19.89 -21.72
N LEU A 207 -2.41 18.64 -21.25
CA LEU A 207 -3.15 18.26 -20.05
C LEU A 207 -2.62 19.02 -18.83
N ILE A 208 -1.31 19.01 -18.63
CA ILE A 208 -0.65 19.71 -17.52
C ILE A 208 -0.94 21.21 -17.56
N ALA A 209 -0.75 21.83 -18.73
CA ALA A 209 -0.96 23.27 -18.89
C ALA A 209 -2.43 23.66 -18.64
N GLN A 210 -3.39 22.86 -19.13
CA GLN A 210 -4.81 23.12 -18.92
C GLN A 210 -5.22 22.90 -17.46
N VAL A 211 -4.82 21.80 -16.82
CA VAL A 211 -5.10 21.56 -15.39
C VAL A 211 -4.49 22.65 -14.51
N SER A 212 -3.26 23.09 -14.81
CA SER A 212 -2.61 24.18 -14.09
C SER A 212 -3.35 25.51 -14.26
N ASN A 213 -3.83 25.82 -15.48
CA ASN A 213 -4.68 26.98 -15.74
C ASN A 213 -6.02 26.90 -14.98
N GLU A 214 -6.66 25.73 -14.94
CA GLU A 214 -7.90 25.49 -14.22
C GLU A 214 -7.73 25.71 -12.71
N ILE A 215 -6.64 25.21 -12.12
CA ILE A 215 -6.37 25.38 -10.69
C ILE A 215 -6.08 26.86 -10.36
N VAL A 216 -5.34 27.57 -11.19
CA VAL A 216 -5.09 29.01 -10.98
C VAL A 216 -6.38 29.81 -11.14
N SER A 217 -7.17 29.56 -12.20
CA SER A 217 -8.41 30.30 -12.47
C SER A 217 -9.58 29.93 -11.54
N GLY A 218 -9.62 28.70 -11.04
CA GLY A 218 -10.72 28.16 -10.21
C GLY A 218 -11.87 27.58 -11.03
N SER A 219 -11.77 27.58 -12.37
CA SER A 219 -12.73 26.91 -13.24
C SER A 219 -12.29 25.46 -13.44
N ILE A 220 -12.91 24.54 -12.71
CA ILE A 220 -12.51 23.13 -12.67
C ILE A 220 -13.35 22.29 -13.63
N HIS A 221 -12.72 21.81 -14.70
CA HIS A 221 -13.35 20.91 -15.67
C HIS A 221 -12.53 19.62 -15.82
N LEU A 222 -11.31 19.70 -16.36
CA LEU A 222 -10.40 18.57 -16.48
C LEU A 222 -9.99 18.00 -15.13
N LEU A 223 -9.77 18.87 -14.13
CA LEU A 223 -9.47 18.42 -12.77
C LEU A 223 -10.58 17.52 -12.19
N ASN A 224 -11.83 17.70 -12.65
CA ASN A 224 -12.97 16.90 -12.18
C ASN A 224 -13.32 15.72 -13.08
N THR A 225 -13.01 15.78 -14.39
CA THR A 225 -13.35 14.73 -15.35
C THR A 225 -12.26 13.67 -15.51
N HIS A 226 -11.01 13.99 -15.18
CA HIS A 226 -9.85 13.11 -15.38
C HIS A 226 -9.10 12.86 -14.08
N ALA A 227 -8.54 11.66 -13.92
CA ALA A 227 -7.61 11.37 -12.82
C ALA A 227 -6.19 11.81 -13.18
N LEU A 228 -5.49 12.53 -12.29
CA LEU A 228 -4.06 12.84 -12.50
C LEU A 228 -3.16 11.63 -12.22
N MET A 229 -3.67 10.69 -11.41
CA MET A 229 -3.07 9.39 -11.15
C MET A 229 -4.16 8.38 -10.79
N LYS A 230 -3.91 7.09 -11.06
CA LYS A 230 -4.83 6.00 -10.68
C LYS A 230 -4.29 5.28 -9.44
N ALA A 231 -5.03 5.29 -8.34
CA ALA A 231 -4.61 4.67 -7.09
C ALA A 231 -4.38 3.16 -7.22
N GLN A 232 -5.20 2.49 -8.05
CA GLN A 232 -5.14 1.05 -8.31
C GLN A 232 -4.23 0.65 -9.49
N ALA A 233 -3.53 1.59 -10.13
CA ALA A 233 -2.58 1.26 -11.19
C ALA A 233 -1.39 0.46 -10.63
N LYS A 234 -0.75 -0.34 -11.50
CA LYS A 234 0.51 -1.00 -11.20
C LYS A 234 1.54 0.06 -10.76
N GLU A 235 2.43 -0.31 -9.85
CA GLU A 235 3.35 0.64 -9.22
C GLU A 235 4.22 1.42 -10.21
N TYR A 236 4.78 0.75 -11.23
CA TYR A 236 5.58 1.44 -12.25
C TYR A 236 4.76 2.43 -13.09
N VAL A 237 3.50 2.10 -13.42
CA VAL A 237 2.58 3.00 -14.13
C VAL A 237 2.26 4.20 -13.25
N ARG A 238 1.92 3.95 -11.98
CA ARG A 238 1.61 5.00 -11.01
C ARG A 238 2.81 5.92 -10.78
N ASN A 239 4.02 5.38 -10.64
CA ASN A 239 5.25 6.18 -10.52
C ASN A 239 5.48 7.02 -11.77
N SER A 240 5.19 6.49 -12.96
CA SER A 240 5.23 7.27 -14.21
C SER A 240 4.17 8.38 -14.24
N GLN A 241 2.94 8.13 -13.79
CA GLN A 241 1.87 9.13 -13.71
C GLN A 241 2.25 10.25 -12.72
N VAL A 242 2.77 9.87 -11.55
CA VAL A 242 3.22 10.84 -10.54
C VAL A 242 4.34 11.72 -11.10
N ARG A 243 5.37 11.12 -11.71
CA ARG A 243 6.52 11.86 -12.24
C ARG A 243 6.15 12.76 -13.42
N LEU A 244 5.39 12.25 -14.39
CA LEU A 244 5.17 12.94 -15.67
C LEU A 244 3.91 13.81 -15.71
N ILE A 245 2.98 13.66 -14.76
CA ILE A 245 1.73 14.42 -14.74
C ILE A 245 1.61 15.18 -13.42
N LEU A 246 1.54 14.48 -12.29
CA LEU A 246 1.21 15.10 -11.01
C LEU A 246 2.32 16.05 -10.51
N ALA A 247 3.58 15.62 -10.57
CA ALA A 247 4.73 16.42 -10.16
C ALA A 247 4.90 17.66 -11.07
N GLU A 248 4.76 17.47 -12.38
CA GLU A 248 4.88 18.56 -13.36
C GLU A 248 3.75 19.59 -13.24
N VAL A 249 2.51 19.16 -12.94
CA VAL A 249 1.42 20.09 -12.59
C VAL A 249 1.77 20.89 -11.33
N LEU A 250 2.30 20.24 -10.30
CA LEU A 250 2.69 20.92 -9.06
C LEU A 250 3.84 21.91 -9.28
N GLU A 251 4.84 21.54 -10.09
CA GLU A 251 5.95 22.42 -10.44
C GLU A 251 5.46 23.67 -11.19
N GLN A 252 4.61 23.52 -12.21
CA GLN A 252 4.01 24.66 -12.90
C GLN A 252 3.15 25.54 -11.99
N LEU A 253 2.46 24.94 -11.02
CA LEU A 253 1.71 25.69 -10.02
C LEU A 253 2.61 26.43 -9.04
N GLU A 254 3.70 25.82 -8.59
CA GLU A 254 4.70 26.46 -7.73
C GLU A 254 5.37 27.64 -8.44
N GLN A 255 5.72 27.49 -9.73
CA GLN A 255 6.27 28.59 -10.54
C GLN A 255 5.31 29.77 -10.69
N ARG A 256 3.99 29.49 -10.83
CA ARG A 256 2.97 30.54 -11.05
C ARG A 256 2.43 31.17 -9.76
N LEU A 257 2.33 30.39 -8.69
CA LEU A 257 1.80 30.82 -7.38
C LEU A 257 2.91 31.20 -6.39
N GLY A 258 4.17 30.90 -6.72
CA GLY A 258 5.38 31.33 -6.03
C GLY A 258 5.82 30.48 -4.84
N SER A 259 4.95 29.62 -4.27
CA SER A 259 5.34 28.74 -3.15
C SER A 259 4.42 27.55 -2.98
N LYS A 260 4.94 26.47 -2.38
CA LYS A 260 4.16 25.29 -1.96
C LYS A 260 2.96 25.65 -1.09
N ALA A 261 3.14 26.58 -0.15
CA ALA A 261 2.05 27.04 0.72
C ALA A 261 0.93 27.75 -0.05
N ALA A 262 1.26 28.55 -1.07
CA ALA A 262 0.27 29.18 -1.94
C ALA A 262 -0.48 28.16 -2.80
N VAL A 263 0.21 27.12 -3.29
CA VAL A 263 -0.44 25.98 -3.98
C VAL A 263 -1.41 25.27 -3.04
N THR A 264 -0.98 24.91 -1.83
CA THR A 264 -1.85 24.29 -0.81
C THR A 264 -3.08 25.15 -0.51
N ALA A 265 -2.89 26.46 -0.30
CA ALA A 265 -4.00 27.40 -0.06
C ALA A 265 -4.98 27.42 -1.24
N ARG A 266 -4.48 27.42 -2.48
CA ARG A 266 -5.34 27.41 -3.67
C ARG A 266 -6.13 26.10 -3.79
N LEU A 267 -5.49 24.96 -3.55
CA LEU A 267 -6.15 23.66 -3.56
C LEU A 267 -7.24 23.58 -2.48
N THR A 268 -6.99 24.10 -1.27
CA THR A 268 -8.01 24.17 -0.22
C THR A 268 -9.18 25.08 -0.57
N ALA A 269 -8.93 26.19 -1.27
CA ALA A 269 -9.99 27.10 -1.71
C ALA A 269 -10.90 26.43 -2.76
N ILE A 270 -10.33 25.68 -3.71
CA ILE A 270 -11.09 24.90 -4.69
C ILE A 270 -11.95 23.84 -3.99
N LEU A 271 -11.38 23.16 -2.98
CA LEU A 271 -12.10 22.18 -2.20
C LEU A 271 -13.28 22.79 -1.43
N ALA A 272 -13.12 24.01 -0.89
CA ALA A 272 -14.21 24.74 -0.25
C ALA A 272 -15.29 25.17 -1.27
N GLN A 273 -14.89 25.61 -2.46
CA GLN A 273 -15.81 25.95 -3.56
C GLN A 273 -16.66 24.76 -3.98
N LEU A 274 -16.03 23.60 -4.21
CA LEU A 274 -16.71 22.35 -4.54
C LEU A 274 -17.78 21.97 -3.51
N ARG A 275 -17.50 22.18 -2.22
CA ARG A 275 -18.50 21.95 -1.18
C ARG A 275 -19.66 22.95 -1.26
N ALA A 276 -19.36 24.23 -1.44
CA ALA A 276 -20.38 25.27 -1.50
C ALA A 276 -21.38 25.02 -2.65
N GLU A 277 -20.90 24.55 -3.80
CA GLU A 277 -21.72 24.16 -4.95
C GLU A 277 -22.70 23.02 -4.59
N VAL A 278 -22.20 21.96 -3.92
CA VAL A 278 -23.03 20.83 -3.47
C VAL A 278 -24.10 21.26 -2.47
N GLN A 279 -23.79 22.20 -1.58
CA GLN A 279 -24.73 22.70 -0.57
C GLN A 279 -25.82 23.63 -1.15
N GLN A 280 -25.56 24.30 -2.27
CA GLN A 280 -26.53 25.20 -2.92
C GLN A 280 -27.55 24.46 -3.80
N GLU A 281 -27.21 23.28 -4.33
CA GLU A 281 -28.02 22.63 -5.37
C GLU A 281 -29.11 21.65 -4.89
N ALA A 282 -29.22 21.27 -3.60
CA ALA A 282 -30.33 20.38 -3.18
C ALA A 282 -30.65 20.34 -1.68
N ALA A 283 -31.96 20.18 -1.39
CA ALA A 283 -32.54 19.77 -0.10
C ALA A 283 -32.29 18.28 0.25
N GLN A 284 -31.63 17.51 -0.65
CA GLN A 284 -31.31 16.09 -0.47
C GLN A 284 -29.98 15.77 -1.17
N TRP A 285 -28.97 15.31 -0.41
CA TRP A 285 -27.63 15.04 -0.91
C TRP A 285 -27.62 13.86 -1.89
N THR A 286 -27.13 14.08 -3.11
CA THR A 286 -26.81 13.03 -4.09
C THR A 286 -25.36 13.17 -4.52
N PRO A 287 -24.53 12.11 -4.42
CA PRO A 287 -23.12 12.21 -4.76
C PRO A 287 -22.94 12.44 -6.27
N LYS A 288 -22.40 13.60 -6.64
CA LYS A 288 -22.01 13.88 -8.03
C LYS A 288 -20.69 13.17 -8.32
N PRO A 289 -20.60 12.30 -9.34
CA PRO A 289 -19.33 11.65 -9.70
C PRO A 289 -18.26 12.70 -10.02
N GLY A 290 -17.01 12.48 -9.61
CA GLY A 290 -15.94 13.44 -9.83
C GLY A 290 -14.57 12.99 -9.34
N TYR A 291 -13.52 13.43 -10.04
CA TYR A 291 -12.12 13.17 -9.71
C TYR A 291 -11.46 14.31 -8.93
N ALA A 292 -12.09 15.50 -8.84
CA ALA A 292 -11.42 16.71 -8.34
C ALA A 292 -10.92 16.57 -6.90
N ALA A 293 -11.75 16.10 -5.97
CA ALA A 293 -11.35 15.98 -4.57
C ALA A 293 -10.26 14.91 -4.37
N GLY A 294 -10.32 13.80 -5.12
CA GLY A 294 -9.26 12.78 -5.11
C GLY A 294 -7.94 13.28 -5.69
N ASN A 295 -7.98 14.03 -6.79
CA ASN A 295 -6.80 14.68 -7.37
C ASN A 295 -6.18 15.69 -6.41
N ILE A 296 -7.01 16.51 -5.75
CA ILE A 296 -6.55 17.46 -4.72
C ILE A 296 -5.88 16.72 -3.57
N LEU A 297 -6.48 15.63 -3.08
CA LEU A 297 -5.90 14.82 -2.01
C LEU A 297 -4.54 14.24 -2.41
N ASN A 298 -4.42 13.70 -3.62
CA ASN A 298 -3.14 13.17 -4.14
C ASN A 298 -2.07 14.27 -4.26
N MET A 299 -2.44 15.46 -4.73
CA MET A 299 -1.54 16.61 -4.82
C MET A 299 -1.07 17.07 -3.44
N LEU A 300 -1.98 17.16 -2.45
CA LEU A 300 -1.63 17.53 -1.07
C LEU A 300 -0.70 16.52 -0.42
N VAL A 301 -0.91 15.22 -0.67
CA VAL A 301 -0.01 14.15 -0.22
C VAL A 301 1.38 14.31 -0.83
N HIS A 302 1.47 14.57 -2.14
CA HIS A 302 2.77 14.74 -2.82
C HIS A 302 3.52 15.98 -2.35
N LEU A 303 2.81 17.07 -2.02
CA LEU A 303 3.39 18.28 -1.42
C LEU A 303 3.89 18.08 0.02
N GLY A 304 3.56 16.95 0.66
CA GLY A 304 3.89 16.69 2.07
C GLY A 304 3.07 17.55 3.04
N ALA A 305 1.85 17.97 2.66
CA ALA A 305 0.99 18.76 3.51
C ALA A 305 0.47 17.94 4.71
N ASP A 306 0.39 18.57 5.90
CA ASP A 306 -0.32 17.99 7.03
C ASP A 306 -1.83 18.04 6.75
N LEU A 307 -2.42 16.87 6.50
CA LEU A 307 -3.85 16.72 6.19
C LEU A 307 -4.74 16.84 7.44
N THR A 308 -4.17 17.18 8.59
CA THR A 308 -4.91 17.25 9.85
C THR A 308 -5.99 18.33 9.80
N GLY A 309 -7.26 17.91 9.96
CA GLY A 309 -8.41 18.83 9.98
C GLY A 309 -8.91 19.27 8.60
N TYR A 310 -8.36 18.73 7.51
CA TYR A 310 -8.93 18.92 6.18
C TYR A 310 -10.30 18.26 6.10
N ASP A 311 -11.20 18.88 5.36
CA ASP A 311 -12.57 18.42 5.28
C ASP A 311 -12.94 18.07 3.85
N PHE A 312 -13.12 16.79 3.57
CA PHE A 312 -13.59 16.20 2.32
C PHE A 312 -15.03 15.68 2.43
N SER A 313 -15.78 16.09 3.46
CA SER A 313 -17.17 15.69 3.63
C SER A 313 -18.06 16.12 2.47
N GLU A 314 -19.04 15.26 2.15
CA GLU A 314 -20.03 15.44 1.09
C GLU A 314 -19.45 15.56 -0.34
N GLN A 315 -18.20 15.14 -0.55
CA GLN A 315 -17.50 15.17 -1.86
C GLN A 315 -17.24 13.78 -2.44
N SER A 316 -17.05 13.71 -3.77
CA SER A 316 -16.60 12.50 -4.45
C SER A 316 -15.08 12.43 -4.49
N VAL A 317 -14.52 11.45 -3.77
CA VAL A 317 -13.08 11.24 -3.61
C VAL A 317 -12.68 9.99 -4.41
N TRP A 318 -12.47 10.17 -5.71
CA TRP A 318 -12.13 9.09 -6.63
C TRP A 318 -10.62 9.00 -6.88
N GLN A 319 -10.07 7.78 -6.96
CA GLN A 319 -8.65 7.52 -7.24
C GLN A 319 -7.66 8.16 -6.25
N ALA A 320 -8.06 8.37 -4.99
CA ALA A 320 -7.16 8.85 -3.96
C ALA A 320 -6.18 7.75 -3.51
N TYR A 321 -4.90 8.06 -3.44
CA TYR A 321 -3.84 7.18 -2.95
C TYR A 321 -3.24 7.77 -1.67
N VAL A 322 -3.67 7.26 -0.52
CA VAL A 322 -3.28 7.78 0.82
C VAL A 322 -2.67 6.70 1.72
N GLN A 323 -2.01 5.72 1.09
CA GLN A 323 -1.34 4.63 1.80
C GLN A 323 -0.10 5.17 2.55
N GLY A 324 0.02 4.88 3.85
CA GLY A 324 1.11 5.35 4.70
C GLY A 324 1.01 6.82 5.12
N VAL A 325 -0.11 7.50 4.83
CA VAL A 325 -0.31 8.91 5.14
C VAL A 325 -1.10 9.07 6.45
N ASN A 326 -0.72 10.04 7.28
CA ASN A 326 -1.44 10.38 8.51
C ASN A 326 -2.69 11.21 8.20
N LEU A 327 -3.88 10.63 8.41
CA LEU A 327 -5.18 11.27 8.12
C LEU A 327 -5.90 11.77 9.40
N ARG A 328 -5.16 12.21 10.41
CA ARG A 328 -5.70 12.62 11.72
C ARG A 328 -6.78 13.71 11.55
N LYS A 329 -7.98 13.52 12.10
CA LYS A 329 -9.09 14.51 11.98
C LYS A 329 -9.47 14.89 10.54
N LEU A 330 -9.10 14.10 9.53
CA LEU A 330 -9.59 14.28 8.17
C LEU A 330 -11.09 13.95 8.14
N ASN A 331 -11.94 14.91 7.76
CA ASN A 331 -13.38 14.65 7.69
C ASN A 331 -13.74 14.08 6.32
N LEU A 332 -14.13 12.80 6.27
CA LEU A 332 -14.65 12.11 5.08
C LEU A 332 -16.14 11.76 5.22
N SER A 333 -16.87 12.42 6.13
CA SER A 333 -18.27 12.11 6.38
C SER A 333 -19.12 12.32 5.12
N LYS A 334 -19.92 11.30 4.77
CA LYS A 334 -20.70 11.27 3.52
C LYS A 334 -19.86 11.50 2.25
N ALA A 335 -18.55 11.23 2.27
CA ALA A 335 -17.76 11.26 1.05
C ALA A 335 -18.06 10.03 0.17
N TYR A 336 -18.20 10.21 -1.14
CA TYR A 336 -18.34 9.11 -2.08
C TYR A 336 -16.97 8.67 -2.59
N ILE A 337 -16.44 7.61 -1.99
CA ILE A 337 -15.09 7.10 -2.24
C ILE A 337 -15.18 5.98 -3.27
N LEU A 338 -14.44 6.10 -4.39
CA LEU A 338 -14.41 5.08 -5.44
C LEU A 338 -12.98 4.88 -5.96
N ASN A 339 -12.58 3.60 -6.13
CA ASN A 339 -11.26 3.22 -6.66
C ASN A 339 -10.07 3.88 -5.94
N SER A 340 -10.22 4.22 -4.67
CA SER A 340 -9.22 4.85 -3.81
C SER A 340 -8.54 3.81 -2.91
N LEU A 341 -7.26 4.02 -2.58
CA LEU A 341 -6.43 3.11 -1.79
C LEU A 341 -5.99 3.80 -0.49
N PHE A 342 -6.45 3.27 0.64
CA PHE A 342 -6.13 3.75 1.99
C PHE A 342 -5.13 2.81 2.67
N THR A 343 -4.46 3.29 3.72
CA THR A 343 -3.63 2.43 4.58
C THR A 343 -4.50 1.33 5.17
N GLU A 344 -4.25 0.06 4.80
CA GLU A 344 -4.89 -1.06 5.45
C GLU A 344 -4.49 -1.07 6.93
N THR A 345 -5.47 -0.94 7.82
CA THR A 345 -5.25 -1.01 9.25
C THR A 345 -5.00 -2.44 9.65
N PHE A 346 -3.81 -2.73 10.18
CA PHE A 346 -3.53 -3.98 10.87
C PHE A 346 -4.52 -4.17 12.03
N GLY A 347 -5.15 -5.35 12.15
CA GLY A 347 -5.68 -5.81 13.44
C GLY A 347 -4.56 -5.86 14.49
N ASN A 348 -4.92 -5.96 15.78
CA ASN A 348 -3.90 -6.12 16.82
C ASN A 348 -3.07 -7.37 16.48
N VAL A 349 -1.74 -7.22 16.47
CA VAL A 349 -0.84 -8.34 16.17
C VAL A 349 -0.79 -9.24 17.39
N ILE A 350 -1.16 -10.51 17.18
CA ILE A 350 -1.24 -11.50 18.24
C ILE A 350 -0.07 -12.47 18.14
N SER A 351 0.26 -12.91 16.93
CA SER A 351 1.29 -13.93 16.69
C SER A 351 2.16 -13.56 15.49
N VAL A 352 3.44 -13.94 15.57
CA VAL A 352 4.43 -13.75 14.50
C VAL A 352 5.26 -15.01 14.37
N ALA A 353 5.52 -15.43 13.13
CA ALA A 353 6.45 -16.53 12.83
C ALA A 353 7.27 -16.22 11.57
N PHE A 354 8.51 -16.69 11.53
CA PHE A 354 9.35 -16.68 10.33
C PHE A 354 9.33 -18.04 9.64
N ASP A 355 9.53 -18.03 8.32
CA ASP A 355 9.90 -19.22 7.59
C ASP A 355 11.35 -19.64 7.91
N HIS A 356 11.72 -20.88 7.57
CA HIS A 356 13.06 -21.38 7.88
C HIS A 356 14.20 -20.60 7.17
N THR A 357 13.90 -19.94 6.05
CA THR A 357 14.91 -19.15 5.33
C THR A 357 15.09 -17.75 5.92
N GLY A 358 14.12 -17.25 6.68
CA GLY A 358 14.04 -15.86 7.15
C GLY A 358 13.63 -14.86 6.06
N LYS A 359 13.15 -15.34 4.91
CA LYS A 359 12.66 -14.51 3.80
C LYS A 359 11.21 -14.08 4.01
N TYR A 360 10.38 -14.93 4.62
CA TYR A 360 8.97 -14.65 4.85
C TYR A 360 8.62 -14.59 6.34
N ALA A 361 7.77 -13.63 6.71
CA ALA A 361 7.14 -13.56 8.02
C ALA A 361 5.61 -13.68 7.88
N ALA A 362 5.01 -14.56 8.67
CA ALA A 362 3.56 -14.65 8.82
C ALA A 362 3.15 -13.96 10.12
N ILE A 363 2.13 -13.12 10.01
CA ILE A 363 1.63 -12.31 11.12
C ILE A 363 0.15 -12.61 11.30
N GLY A 364 -0.22 -13.19 12.43
CA GLY A 364 -1.59 -13.45 12.85
C GLY A 364 -2.16 -12.27 13.62
N SER A 365 -3.37 -11.87 13.28
CA SER A 365 -4.02 -10.68 13.85
C SER A 365 -5.37 -10.96 14.50
N SER A 366 -5.85 -9.98 15.27
CA SER A 366 -7.10 -10.07 16.03
C SER A 366 -8.37 -10.04 15.17
N ASP A 367 -8.25 -9.71 13.89
CA ASP A 367 -9.36 -9.72 12.93
C ASP A 367 -9.57 -11.10 12.29
N GLY A 368 -8.71 -12.08 12.58
CA GLY A 368 -8.75 -13.41 11.97
C GLY A 368 -7.93 -13.54 10.68
N GLU A 369 -7.22 -12.48 10.27
CA GLU A 369 -6.33 -12.52 9.12
C GLU A 369 -4.93 -12.99 9.51
N ILE A 370 -4.29 -13.70 8.58
CA ILE A 370 -2.86 -13.98 8.60
C ILE A 370 -2.24 -13.32 7.37
N ARG A 371 -1.27 -12.45 7.58
CA ARG A 371 -0.59 -11.70 6.52
C ARG A 371 0.83 -12.20 6.36
N ILE A 372 1.21 -12.54 5.14
CA ILE A 372 2.56 -12.98 4.78
C ILE A 372 3.31 -11.82 4.14
N TRP A 373 4.49 -11.54 4.67
CA TRP A 373 5.37 -10.47 4.23
C TRP A 373 6.69 -11.05 3.77
N ASP A 374 7.17 -10.62 2.60
CA ASP A 374 8.56 -10.77 2.21
C ASP A 374 9.39 -9.74 2.97
N ILE A 375 10.33 -10.19 3.79
CA ILE A 375 11.16 -9.35 4.66
C ILE A 375 12.30 -8.70 3.89
N THR A 376 12.70 -9.27 2.75
CA THR A 376 13.82 -8.73 1.96
C THR A 376 13.49 -7.34 1.43
N ASP A 377 12.30 -7.18 0.85
CA ASP A 377 11.82 -5.92 0.28
C ASP A 377 10.63 -5.31 1.05
N PHE A 378 10.22 -5.93 2.17
CA PHE A 378 9.07 -5.53 2.99
C PHE A 378 7.76 -5.42 2.20
N ARG A 379 7.53 -6.38 1.32
CA ARG A 379 6.36 -6.41 0.47
C ARG A 379 5.34 -7.39 1.05
N HIS A 380 4.10 -6.91 1.20
CA HIS A 380 2.98 -7.80 1.47
C HIS A 380 2.79 -8.75 0.28
N THR A 381 2.89 -10.05 0.54
CA THR A 381 2.78 -11.09 -0.50
C THR A 381 1.35 -11.63 -0.55
N LEU A 382 0.77 -11.96 0.60
CA LEU A 382 -0.46 -12.75 0.66
C LEU A 382 -1.25 -12.52 1.95
N THR A 383 -2.58 -12.49 1.85
CA THR A 383 -3.48 -12.49 3.00
C THR A 383 -4.28 -13.79 3.03
N LEU A 384 -4.12 -14.58 4.10
CA LEU A 384 -4.91 -15.79 4.36
C LEU A 384 -6.15 -15.39 5.18
N ARG A 385 -7.33 -15.66 4.62
CA ARG A 385 -8.63 -15.33 5.22
C ARG A 385 -9.41 -16.61 5.49
N GLY A 386 -9.92 -16.76 6.70
CA GLY A 386 -10.79 -17.88 7.04
C GLY A 386 -11.02 -18.10 8.54
N HIS A 387 -10.15 -17.57 9.40
CA HIS A 387 -10.47 -17.51 10.82
C HIS A 387 -11.48 -16.41 11.10
N ASN A 388 -12.38 -16.66 12.05
CA ASN A 388 -13.45 -15.72 12.43
C ASN A 388 -13.16 -15.00 13.76
N ASN A 389 -11.97 -15.22 14.32
CA ASN A 389 -11.54 -14.68 15.61
C ASN A 389 -10.01 -14.65 15.68
N TRP A 390 -9.46 -14.17 16.81
CA TRP A 390 -8.04 -13.92 17.01
C TRP A 390 -7.17 -15.13 16.66
N VAL A 391 -6.21 -14.93 15.75
CA VAL A 391 -5.20 -15.93 15.41
C VAL A 391 -4.10 -15.93 16.48
N GLN A 392 -4.22 -16.84 17.44
CA GLN A 392 -3.37 -16.88 18.62
C GLN A 392 -2.00 -17.48 18.35
N GLY A 393 -1.89 -18.38 17.36
CA GLY A 393 -0.63 -19.00 16.98
C GLY A 393 -0.54 -19.19 15.48
N VAL A 394 0.67 -19.02 14.95
CA VAL A 394 1.04 -19.29 13.56
C VAL A 394 2.41 -19.98 13.55
N ALA A 395 2.58 -20.99 12.71
CA ALA A 395 3.84 -21.72 12.54
C ALA A 395 4.07 -22.10 11.08
N PHE A 396 5.32 -22.01 10.61
CA PHE A 396 5.72 -22.51 9.30
C PHE A 396 6.22 -23.95 9.39
N SER A 397 5.99 -24.74 8.35
CA SER A 397 6.74 -25.97 8.09
C SER A 397 8.18 -25.63 7.68
N ARG A 398 9.10 -26.56 7.89
CA ARG A 398 10.53 -26.33 7.59
C ARG A 398 10.80 -26.11 6.10
N ASP A 399 10.03 -26.75 5.24
CA ASP A 399 10.11 -26.52 3.78
C ASP A 399 9.50 -25.17 3.36
N GLY A 400 8.79 -24.48 4.25
CA GLY A 400 8.11 -23.21 3.97
C GLY A 400 6.85 -23.37 3.12
N CYS A 401 6.42 -24.60 2.83
CA CYS A 401 5.26 -24.84 1.96
C CYS A 401 3.94 -24.74 2.72
N ILE A 402 3.93 -25.05 4.02
CA ILE A 402 2.71 -25.11 4.84
C ILE A 402 2.79 -24.10 5.97
N ILE A 403 1.70 -23.37 6.19
CA ILE A 403 1.48 -22.59 7.42
C ILE A 403 0.39 -23.28 8.23
N ALA A 404 0.63 -23.50 9.51
CA ALA A 404 -0.37 -23.93 10.48
C ALA A 404 -0.79 -22.74 11.34
N SER A 405 -2.09 -22.58 11.56
CA SER A 405 -2.64 -21.52 12.41
C SER A 405 -3.67 -22.05 13.40
N GLY A 406 -3.62 -21.55 14.64
CA GLY A 406 -4.59 -21.82 15.70
C GLY A 406 -5.30 -20.55 16.12
N SER A 407 -6.62 -20.62 16.28
CA SER A 407 -7.46 -19.45 16.59
C SER A 407 -8.40 -19.65 17.78
N SER A 408 -8.85 -18.51 18.30
CA SER A 408 -9.93 -18.42 19.29
C SER A 408 -11.31 -18.79 18.72
N ASP A 409 -11.42 -19.10 17.43
CA ASP A 409 -12.62 -19.64 16.77
C ASP A 409 -12.76 -21.17 16.90
N HIS A 410 -11.87 -21.80 17.68
CA HIS A 410 -11.82 -23.25 17.92
C HIS A 410 -11.43 -24.05 16.67
N SER A 411 -10.71 -23.44 15.72
CA SER A 411 -10.19 -24.14 14.56
C SER A 411 -8.67 -24.06 14.47
N VAL A 412 -8.10 -25.12 13.92
CA VAL A 412 -6.74 -25.18 13.41
C VAL A 412 -6.82 -25.27 11.89
N ARG A 413 -6.05 -24.45 11.19
CA ARG A 413 -6.03 -24.43 9.73
C ARG A 413 -4.63 -24.66 9.20
N LEU A 414 -4.54 -25.45 8.13
CA LEU A 414 -3.33 -25.63 7.34
C LEU A 414 -3.51 -24.89 6.02
N TRP A 415 -2.52 -24.09 5.66
CA TRP A 415 -2.53 -23.25 4.48
C TRP A 415 -1.36 -23.59 3.58
N ASP A 416 -1.60 -23.55 2.27
CA ASP A 416 -0.55 -23.61 1.28
C ASP A 416 0.05 -22.20 1.14
N THR A 417 1.36 -22.10 1.36
CA THR A 417 2.08 -20.80 1.43
C THR A 417 2.21 -20.15 0.04
N ASN A 418 2.18 -20.93 -1.03
CA ASN A 418 2.35 -20.45 -2.41
C ASN A 418 1.04 -19.92 -3.00
N THR A 419 -0.07 -20.60 -2.70
CA THR A 419 -1.39 -20.31 -3.27
C THR A 419 -2.29 -19.53 -2.31
N GLY A 420 -2.03 -19.61 -1.01
CA GLY A 420 -2.85 -19.01 0.05
C GLY A 420 -4.14 -19.76 0.33
N GLN A 421 -4.32 -20.94 -0.24
CA GLN A 421 -5.52 -21.74 -0.02
C GLN A 421 -5.44 -22.51 1.30
N CYS A 422 -6.59 -22.64 1.95
CA CYS A 422 -6.73 -23.50 3.12
C CYS A 422 -6.75 -24.96 2.66
N ILE A 423 -5.66 -25.68 2.92
CA ILE A 423 -5.53 -27.11 2.61
C ILE A 423 -6.47 -27.92 3.51
N LYS A 424 -6.50 -27.57 4.81
CA LYS A 424 -7.24 -28.36 5.79
C LYS A 424 -7.74 -27.53 6.96
N VAL A 425 -8.89 -27.92 7.49
CA VAL A 425 -9.47 -27.36 8.71
C VAL A 425 -9.68 -28.51 9.69
N VAL A 426 -9.12 -28.36 10.89
CA VAL A 426 -9.29 -29.28 12.01
C VAL A 426 -10.06 -28.53 13.09
N GLN A 427 -11.17 -29.13 13.53
CA GLN A 427 -12.01 -28.52 14.55
C GLN A 427 -11.52 -28.94 15.95
N GLU A 428 -11.16 -27.95 16.75
CA GLU A 428 -10.81 -28.11 18.15
C GLU A 428 -12.04 -28.00 19.06
N ARG A 429 -11.94 -28.56 20.28
CA ARG A 429 -13.03 -28.54 21.26
C ARG A 429 -13.07 -27.27 22.09
N SER A 430 -11.99 -26.48 22.08
CA SER A 430 -11.87 -25.22 22.81
C SER A 430 -10.96 -24.25 22.07
N ARG A 431 -10.75 -23.04 22.62
CA ARG A 431 -9.86 -22.04 22.00
C ARG A 431 -8.42 -22.55 21.98
N VAL A 432 -7.78 -22.37 20.84
CA VAL A 432 -6.37 -22.68 20.64
C VAL A 432 -5.56 -21.43 20.95
N TYR A 433 -4.64 -21.51 21.92
CA TYR A 433 -3.77 -20.40 22.30
C TYR A 433 -2.39 -20.46 21.63
N THR A 434 -1.97 -21.65 21.22
CA THR A 434 -0.63 -21.86 20.66
C THR A 434 -0.65 -23.07 19.74
N ILE A 435 0.23 -23.04 18.74
CA ILE A 435 0.39 -24.10 17.75
C ILE A 435 1.86 -24.27 17.42
N ALA A 436 2.30 -25.51 17.27
CA ALA A 436 3.65 -25.81 16.80
C ALA A 436 3.64 -27.03 15.86
N LEU A 437 4.39 -26.94 14.76
CA LEU A 437 4.68 -28.06 13.88
C LEU A 437 5.96 -28.76 14.34
N ASN A 438 5.98 -30.09 14.24
CA ASN A 438 7.22 -30.85 14.41
C ASN A 438 8.14 -30.68 13.19
N HIS A 439 9.39 -31.15 13.29
CA HIS A 439 10.43 -30.86 12.30
C HIS A 439 10.06 -31.33 10.87
N ASP A 440 9.44 -32.49 10.72
CA ASP A 440 9.02 -33.05 9.42
C ASP A 440 7.62 -32.58 8.97
N ALA A 441 6.96 -31.74 9.78
CA ALA A 441 5.58 -31.30 9.59
C ALA A 441 4.56 -32.46 9.45
N SER A 442 4.86 -33.65 10.01
CA SER A 442 3.89 -34.75 10.09
C SER A 442 2.87 -34.55 11.22
N MET A 443 3.19 -33.72 12.21
CA MET A 443 2.35 -33.49 13.38
C MET A 443 2.21 -32.03 13.79
N ILE A 444 1.02 -31.68 14.28
CA ILE A 444 0.71 -30.41 14.92
C ILE A 444 0.47 -30.65 16.41
N ALA A 445 1.10 -29.83 17.25
CA ALA A 445 0.74 -29.70 18.65
C ALA A 445 -0.11 -28.44 18.87
N THR A 446 -1.21 -28.56 19.61
CA THR A 446 -2.06 -27.45 20.02
C THR A 446 -2.12 -27.32 21.53
N GLY A 447 -1.98 -26.11 22.04
CA GLY A 447 -2.22 -25.78 23.46
C GLY A 447 -3.56 -25.09 23.62
N ASN A 448 -4.42 -25.67 24.46
CA ASN A 448 -5.84 -25.36 24.48
C ASN A 448 -6.30 -24.71 25.80
N GLN A 449 -7.46 -24.03 25.74
CA GLN A 449 -8.14 -23.46 26.90
C GLN A 449 -8.64 -24.52 27.88
N ASP A 450 -8.97 -25.73 27.40
CA ASP A 450 -9.46 -26.85 28.21
C ASP A 450 -8.36 -27.57 29.03
N SER A 451 -7.17 -26.96 29.15
CA SER A 451 -6.01 -27.50 29.87
C SER A 451 -5.41 -28.77 29.25
N THR A 452 -5.74 -29.06 27.99
CA THR A 452 -5.15 -30.18 27.25
C THR A 452 -4.13 -29.71 26.22
N VAL A 453 -3.18 -30.57 25.91
CA VAL A 453 -2.38 -30.47 24.70
C VAL A 453 -2.83 -31.58 23.76
N ARG A 454 -3.08 -31.26 22.49
CA ARG A 454 -3.48 -32.27 21.50
C ARG A 454 -2.46 -32.35 20.39
N LEU A 455 -2.20 -33.59 19.97
CA LEU A 455 -1.33 -33.91 18.85
C LEU A 455 -2.19 -34.37 17.68
N TRP A 456 -2.00 -33.76 16.53
CA TRP A 456 -2.77 -34.00 15.33
C TRP A 456 -1.86 -34.45 14.21
N ASP A 457 -2.29 -35.46 13.46
CA ASP A 457 -1.63 -35.85 12.23
C ASP A 457 -1.99 -34.84 11.12
N THR A 458 -0.98 -34.25 10.47
CA THR A 458 -1.19 -33.16 9.49
C THR A 458 -1.88 -33.64 8.23
N GLN A 459 -1.62 -34.88 7.81
CA GLN A 459 -2.15 -35.43 6.57
C GLN A 459 -3.63 -35.80 6.71
N THR A 460 -3.98 -36.52 7.77
CA THR A 460 -5.32 -37.03 8.06
C THR A 460 -6.18 -36.01 8.80
N GLY A 461 -5.58 -35.11 9.58
CA GLY A 461 -6.29 -34.18 10.48
C GLY A 461 -6.91 -34.87 11.69
N ALA A 462 -6.55 -36.14 11.95
CA ALA A 462 -7.03 -36.88 13.09
C ALA A 462 -6.26 -36.51 14.36
N CYS A 463 -6.96 -36.43 15.49
CA CYS A 463 -6.30 -36.31 16.79
C CYS A 463 -5.64 -37.65 17.12
N TRP A 464 -4.31 -37.64 17.23
CA TRP A 464 -3.52 -38.82 17.56
C TRP A 464 -3.45 -39.03 19.07
N LEU A 465 -3.10 -37.98 19.83
CA LEU A 465 -2.95 -38.05 21.28
C LEU A 465 -3.57 -36.82 21.96
N GLU A 466 -4.19 -37.07 23.11
CA GLU A 466 -4.67 -36.03 24.03
C GLU A 466 -3.88 -36.12 25.34
N LEU A 467 -3.00 -35.16 25.55
CA LEU A 467 -2.10 -35.10 26.70
C LEU A 467 -2.80 -34.36 27.84
N ARG A 468 -3.13 -35.11 28.89
CA ARG A 468 -3.86 -34.63 30.07
C ARG A 468 -2.91 -34.56 31.25
N GLY A 469 -2.86 -33.40 31.90
CA GLY A 469 -2.06 -33.22 33.12
C GLY A 469 -1.96 -31.77 33.58
N HIS A 470 -2.10 -30.80 32.67
CA HIS A 470 -2.23 -29.41 33.08
C HIS A 470 -3.55 -29.17 33.81
N THR A 471 -3.52 -28.31 34.84
CA THR A 471 -4.72 -27.91 35.60
C THR A 471 -5.20 -26.50 35.25
N GLY A 472 -4.56 -25.85 34.28
CA GLY A 472 -4.92 -24.55 33.75
C GLY A 472 -4.67 -24.46 32.24
N MET A 473 -5.06 -23.33 31.64
CA MET A 473 -4.94 -23.11 30.19
C MET A 473 -3.50 -23.29 29.72
N VAL A 474 -3.30 -24.02 28.62
CA VAL A 474 -1.98 -24.16 28.01
C VAL A 474 -1.73 -22.96 27.11
N ARG A 475 -0.65 -22.21 27.38
CA ARG A 475 -0.31 -20.96 26.70
C ARG A 475 0.79 -21.11 25.67
N SER A 476 1.67 -22.09 25.82
CA SER A 476 2.78 -22.31 24.92
C SER A 476 3.12 -23.79 24.77
N VAL A 477 3.49 -24.19 23.55
CA VAL A 477 3.98 -25.53 23.22
C VAL A 477 5.22 -25.40 22.33
N ALA A 478 6.19 -26.29 22.51
CA ALA A 478 7.42 -26.31 21.72
C ALA A 478 7.92 -27.76 21.52
N TRP A 479 8.29 -28.10 20.29
CA TRP A 479 8.86 -29.40 19.94
C TRP A 479 10.37 -29.42 20.18
N THR A 480 10.90 -30.57 20.60
CA THR A 480 12.34 -30.82 20.47
C THR A 480 12.71 -30.97 18.99
N PRO A 481 13.95 -30.63 18.58
CA PRO A 481 14.37 -30.69 17.18
C PRO A 481 14.25 -32.08 16.55
N ASP A 482 14.41 -33.15 17.34
CA ASP A 482 14.26 -34.54 16.93
C ASP A 482 12.78 -35.00 16.86
N GLY A 483 11.83 -34.18 17.30
CA GLY A 483 10.40 -34.49 17.36
C GLY A 483 10.01 -35.55 18.41
N SER A 484 10.95 -36.02 19.23
CA SER A 484 10.69 -37.10 20.19
C SER A 484 9.93 -36.62 21.43
N ARG A 485 10.11 -35.35 21.80
CA ARG A 485 9.51 -34.74 22.99
C ARG A 485 8.81 -33.43 22.66
N LEU A 486 7.78 -33.13 23.45
CA LEU A 486 7.04 -31.87 23.39
C LEU A 486 7.07 -31.22 24.77
N ALA A 487 7.43 -29.95 24.86
CA ALA A 487 7.26 -29.15 26.06
C ALA A 487 5.96 -28.34 25.98
N SER A 488 5.24 -28.22 27.09
CA SER A 488 4.06 -27.36 27.22
C SER A 488 4.08 -26.56 28.51
N GLY A 489 3.58 -25.33 28.45
CA GLY A 489 3.52 -24.41 29.58
C GLY A 489 2.16 -23.77 29.69
N GLY A 490 1.71 -23.56 30.92
CA GLY A 490 0.36 -23.09 31.16
C GLY A 490 0.19 -22.21 32.39
N GLN A 491 -1.08 -21.96 32.69
CA GLN A 491 -1.55 -21.15 33.82
C GLN A 491 -1.47 -21.89 35.17
N ASP A 492 -1.06 -23.16 35.18
CA ASP A 492 -0.81 -23.93 36.40
C ASP A 492 0.64 -23.81 36.90
N ASP A 493 1.34 -22.77 36.45
CA ASP A 493 2.73 -22.45 36.79
C ASP A 493 3.73 -23.59 36.50
N SER A 494 3.33 -24.54 35.64
CA SER A 494 4.13 -25.71 35.30
C SER A 494 4.52 -25.74 33.84
N ILE A 495 5.70 -26.31 33.60
CA ILE A 495 6.19 -26.73 32.29
C ILE A 495 6.24 -28.25 32.32
N ARG A 496 5.60 -28.91 31.36
CA ARG A 496 5.55 -30.36 31.25
C ARG A 496 6.26 -30.80 29.99
N VAL A 497 7.13 -31.79 30.12
CA VAL A 497 7.80 -32.44 28.98
C VAL A 497 7.15 -33.78 28.75
N TRP A 498 6.61 -33.97 27.55
CA TRP A 498 5.87 -35.14 27.12
C TRP A 498 6.71 -35.93 26.13
N ASP A 499 6.65 -37.25 26.24
CA ASP A 499 7.08 -38.12 25.15
C ASP A 499 6.00 -38.09 24.05
N ALA A 500 6.40 -37.72 22.84
CA ALA A 500 5.49 -37.48 21.74
C ALA A 500 4.80 -38.75 21.23
N HIS A 501 5.40 -39.92 21.43
CA HIS A 501 4.91 -41.19 20.90
C HIS A 501 3.95 -41.89 21.86
N THR A 502 4.26 -41.83 23.15
CA THR A 502 3.50 -42.49 24.20
C THR A 502 2.50 -41.55 24.87
N GLY A 503 2.70 -40.24 24.76
CA GLY A 503 1.93 -39.22 25.44
C GLY A 503 2.16 -39.14 26.95
N GLN A 504 3.18 -39.83 27.48
CA GLN A 504 3.50 -39.80 28.90
C GLN A 504 4.27 -38.53 29.30
N CYS A 505 3.94 -37.97 30.45
CA CYS A 505 4.68 -36.84 31.03
C CYS A 505 5.96 -37.36 31.68
N SER A 506 7.10 -37.06 31.06
CA SER A 506 8.43 -37.48 31.52
C SER A 506 8.97 -36.59 32.64
N THR A 507 8.69 -35.28 32.59
CA THR A 507 9.23 -34.31 33.54
C THR A 507 8.25 -33.16 33.76
N VAL A 508 8.15 -32.70 35.01
CA VAL A 508 7.37 -31.51 35.40
C VAL A 508 8.33 -30.51 36.03
N LEU A 509 8.60 -29.41 35.32
CA LEU A 509 9.40 -28.29 35.79
C LEU A 509 8.43 -27.25 36.35
N ARG A 510 8.62 -26.82 37.60
CA ARG A 510 7.73 -25.82 38.23
C ARG A 510 8.38 -24.46 38.21
N ALA A 511 7.71 -23.48 37.61
CA ALA A 511 7.99 -22.09 37.89
C ALA A 511 7.37 -21.78 39.26
N GLU A 512 8.17 -21.32 40.23
CA GLU A 512 7.75 -21.24 41.63
C GLU A 512 6.56 -20.29 41.88
N SER A 513 6.25 -19.40 40.94
CA SER A 513 5.03 -18.59 40.93
C SER A 513 4.81 -18.02 39.53
N GLY A 514 3.58 -18.07 38.99
CA GLY A 514 3.18 -17.30 37.80
C GLY A 514 3.03 -18.12 36.51
N THR A 515 2.04 -17.70 35.71
CA THR A 515 1.66 -18.34 34.45
C THR A 515 2.82 -18.32 33.45
N VAL A 516 3.10 -19.47 32.85
CA VAL A 516 4.09 -19.59 31.78
C VAL A 516 3.46 -19.16 30.46
N TRP A 517 3.85 -18.00 29.92
CA TRP A 517 3.27 -17.43 28.71
C TRP A 517 3.94 -17.95 27.44
N SER A 518 5.25 -18.20 27.48
CA SER A 518 6.03 -18.60 26.30
C SER A 518 7.15 -19.57 26.69
N ILE A 519 7.30 -20.62 25.89
CA ILE A 519 8.38 -21.60 25.95
C ILE A 519 9.02 -21.70 24.58
N VAL A 520 10.34 -21.80 24.56
CA VAL A 520 11.11 -22.14 23.37
C VAL A 520 12.20 -23.15 23.73
N ILE A 521 12.51 -24.04 22.79
CA ILE A 521 13.59 -25.03 22.91
C ILE A 521 14.72 -24.61 21.97
N SER A 522 15.97 -24.74 22.39
CA SER A 522 17.15 -24.48 21.56
C SER A 522 17.24 -25.46 20.40
N THR A 523 17.88 -25.08 19.29
CA THR A 523 17.96 -25.96 18.10
C THR A 523 18.89 -27.16 18.29
N ASP A 524 19.73 -27.17 19.32
CA ASP A 524 20.47 -28.35 19.78
C ASP A 524 19.63 -29.29 20.67
N GLY A 525 18.44 -28.86 21.10
CA GLY A 525 17.51 -29.64 21.93
C GLY A 525 17.91 -29.79 23.40
N GLN A 526 18.96 -29.10 23.85
CA GLN A 526 19.49 -29.24 25.22
C GLN A 526 18.86 -28.26 26.21
N MET A 527 18.50 -27.06 25.77
CA MET A 527 18.01 -26.00 26.63
C MET A 527 16.54 -25.64 26.34
N LEU A 528 15.79 -25.36 27.41
CA LEU A 528 14.45 -24.81 27.35
C LEU A 528 14.43 -23.45 28.04
N ALA A 529 13.96 -22.42 27.33
CA ALA A 529 13.70 -21.11 27.92
C ALA A 529 12.21 -20.90 28.16
N SER A 530 11.87 -20.28 29.29
CA SER A 530 10.48 -19.95 29.63
C SER A 530 10.34 -18.52 30.14
N GLY A 531 9.36 -17.79 29.60
CA GLY A 531 8.90 -16.49 30.11
C GLY A 531 7.62 -16.62 30.94
N SER A 532 7.60 -16.02 32.12
CA SER A 532 6.50 -16.13 33.09
C SER A 532 5.94 -14.77 33.53
N ASP A 533 4.75 -14.81 34.15
CA ASP A 533 4.09 -13.68 34.80
C ASP A 533 4.91 -13.08 35.96
N ASP A 534 5.78 -13.89 36.58
CA ASP A 534 6.68 -13.47 37.67
C ASP A 534 7.86 -12.61 37.23
N ARG A 535 7.88 -12.19 35.95
CA ARG A 535 8.86 -11.27 35.37
C ARG A 535 10.24 -11.90 35.14
N ILE A 536 10.38 -13.20 35.40
CA ILE A 536 11.66 -13.91 35.28
C ILE A 536 11.66 -14.76 34.02
N VAL A 537 12.79 -14.73 33.31
CA VAL A 537 13.08 -15.70 32.26
C VAL A 537 13.97 -16.80 32.83
N ARG A 538 13.55 -18.05 32.69
CA ARG A 538 14.26 -19.23 33.21
C ARG A 538 14.83 -20.06 32.09
N LEU A 539 16.03 -20.57 32.29
CA LEU A 539 16.68 -21.55 31.43
C LEU A 539 16.75 -22.89 32.16
N TRP A 540 16.31 -23.94 31.48
CA TRP A 540 16.26 -25.30 31.99
C TRP A 540 17.09 -26.20 31.09
N ASP A 541 17.80 -27.14 31.70
CA ASP A 541 18.45 -28.24 31.00
C ASP A 541 17.41 -29.37 30.81
N LEU A 542 17.17 -29.77 29.56
CA LEU A 542 16.15 -30.76 29.19
C LEU A 542 16.56 -32.21 29.45
N GLU A 543 17.84 -32.48 29.68
CA GLU A 543 18.34 -33.84 29.98
C GLU A 543 18.25 -34.12 31.48
N SER A 544 18.69 -33.17 32.29
CA SER A 544 18.66 -33.26 33.76
C SER A 544 17.33 -32.81 34.37
N GLY A 545 16.55 -32.00 33.66
CA GLY A 545 15.34 -31.35 34.19
C GLY A 545 15.63 -30.30 35.27
N GLN A 546 16.87 -29.80 35.35
CA GLN A 546 17.29 -28.82 36.36
C GLN A 546 17.29 -27.39 35.79
N LEU A 547 17.10 -26.42 36.70
CA LEU A 547 17.22 -25.01 36.37
C LEU A 547 18.70 -24.64 36.22
N SER A 548 19.10 -24.15 35.05
CA SER A 548 20.48 -23.74 34.77
C SER A 548 20.73 -22.28 35.18
N THR A 549 19.88 -21.36 34.69
CA THR A 549 20.11 -19.92 34.87
C THR A 549 18.79 -19.15 35.06
N LEU A 550 18.83 -18.14 35.92
CA LEU A 550 17.76 -17.15 36.13
C LEU A 550 18.16 -15.82 35.50
N LEU A 551 17.38 -15.37 34.52
CA LEU A 551 17.58 -14.08 33.86
C LEU A 551 16.59 -13.07 34.46
N GLN A 552 17.09 -12.24 35.38
CA GLN A 552 16.31 -11.23 36.10
C GLN A 552 16.58 -9.83 35.53
N GLY A 553 15.52 -9.04 35.31
CA GLY A 553 15.65 -7.65 34.88
C GLY A 553 14.37 -7.00 34.35
N HIS A 554 13.39 -7.79 33.91
CA HIS A 554 12.07 -7.25 33.57
C HIS A 554 11.31 -6.79 34.81
N THR A 555 10.55 -5.70 34.69
CA THR A 555 9.75 -5.15 35.80
C THR A 555 8.28 -5.56 35.73
N GLN A 556 7.86 -6.14 34.61
CA GLN A 556 6.52 -6.66 34.36
C GLN A 556 6.56 -8.03 33.68
N ARG A 557 5.38 -8.59 33.45
CA ARG A 557 5.14 -9.92 32.88
C ARG A 557 5.93 -10.13 31.58
N VAL A 558 6.49 -11.33 31.39
CA VAL A 558 7.19 -11.69 30.14
C VAL A 558 6.23 -12.47 29.25
N TRP A 559 5.90 -11.89 28.09
CA TRP A 559 4.92 -12.46 27.15
C TRP A 559 5.55 -13.48 26.19
N SER A 560 6.77 -13.21 25.73
CA SER A 560 7.38 -13.97 24.64
C SER A 560 8.89 -14.09 24.84
N VAL A 561 9.43 -15.28 24.57
CA VAL A 561 10.86 -15.56 24.53
C VAL A 561 11.24 -16.18 23.19
N SER A 562 12.45 -15.92 22.70
CA SER A 562 12.93 -16.49 21.44
C SER A 562 14.46 -16.63 21.46
N PHE A 563 14.97 -17.78 21.03
CA PHE A 563 16.40 -18.03 20.89
C PHE A 563 16.94 -17.49 19.56
N SER A 564 18.17 -16.99 19.58
CA SER A 564 18.93 -16.84 18.34
C SER A 564 19.38 -18.20 17.80
N TYR A 565 19.53 -18.29 16.47
CA TYR A 565 19.93 -19.53 15.81
C TYR A 565 21.33 -20.00 16.20
N ASP A 566 22.23 -19.08 16.58
CA ASP A 566 23.60 -19.37 17.01
C ASP A 566 23.71 -19.80 18.49
N HIS A 567 22.58 -19.94 19.21
CA HIS A 567 22.51 -20.30 20.63
C HIS A 567 23.27 -19.39 21.58
N ARG A 568 23.63 -18.19 21.14
CA ARG A 568 24.35 -17.24 21.96
C ARG A 568 23.42 -16.27 22.68
N LEU A 569 22.32 -15.91 22.04
CA LEU A 569 21.41 -14.86 22.51
C LEU A 569 20.00 -15.39 22.75
N LEU A 570 19.32 -14.75 23.69
CA LEU A 570 17.89 -14.92 23.95
C LEU A 570 17.23 -13.55 23.98
N ALA A 571 16.08 -13.41 23.31
CA ALA A 571 15.25 -12.22 23.38
C ALA A 571 14.05 -12.49 24.26
N SER A 572 13.68 -11.53 25.09
CA SER A 572 12.45 -11.55 25.88
C SER A 572 11.66 -10.26 25.73
N GLY A 573 10.36 -10.38 25.50
CA GLY A 573 9.43 -9.27 25.35
C GLY A 573 8.50 -9.20 26.55
N SER A 574 8.36 -8.01 27.11
CA SER A 574 7.61 -7.79 28.35
C SER A 574 6.60 -6.66 28.24
N ASP A 575 5.63 -6.68 29.14
CA ASP A 575 4.66 -5.60 29.37
C ASP A 575 5.33 -4.32 29.92
N ASP A 576 6.61 -4.38 30.32
CA ASP A 576 7.39 -3.23 30.77
C ASP A 576 7.81 -2.28 29.64
N SER A 577 7.26 -2.51 28.43
CA SER A 577 7.59 -1.78 27.21
C SER A 577 9.05 -1.93 26.78
N THR A 578 9.68 -3.06 27.15
CA THR A 578 11.03 -3.40 26.71
C THR A 578 11.12 -4.79 26.10
N ILE A 579 12.02 -4.90 25.12
CA ILE A 579 12.62 -6.15 24.68
C ILE A 579 14.03 -6.21 25.25
N ARG A 580 14.38 -7.29 25.94
CA ARG A 580 15.73 -7.52 26.45
C ARG A 580 16.43 -8.61 25.65
N ILE A 581 17.68 -8.36 25.28
CA ILE A 581 18.58 -9.36 24.69
C ILE A 581 19.56 -9.81 25.75
N TRP A 582 19.61 -11.12 25.99
CA TRP A 582 20.45 -11.78 26.97
C TRP A 582 21.54 -12.56 26.28
N ASP A 583 22.76 -12.50 26.81
CA ASP A 583 23.84 -13.41 26.42
C ASP A 583 23.79 -14.65 27.31
N LEU A 584 23.64 -15.82 26.69
CA LEU A 584 23.41 -17.08 27.38
C LEU A 584 24.66 -17.63 28.07
N GLN A 585 25.85 -17.22 27.62
CA GLN A 585 27.11 -17.64 28.22
C GLN A 585 27.38 -16.90 29.53
N THR A 586 27.00 -15.62 29.59
CA THR A 586 27.23 -14.75 30.75
C THR A 586 26.00 -14.60 31.67
N GLY A 587 24.80 -14.90 31.16
CA GLY A 587 23.53 -14.67 31.85
C GLY A 587 23.16 -13.20 32.00
N GLN A 588 23.87 -12.28 31.31
CA GLN A 588 23.69 -10.83 31.47
C GLN A 588 22.84 -10.24 30.33
N CYS A 589 22.14 -9.16 30.65
CA CYS A 589 21.39 -8.39 29.64
C CYS A 589 22.37 -7.51 28.84
N VAL A 590 22.50 -7.79 27.54
CA VAL A 590 23.39 -7.08 26.63
C VAL A 590 22.73 -5.83 26.06
N ARG A 591 21.41 -5.87 25.82
CA ARG A 591 20.65 -4.78 25.20
C ARG A 591 19.21 -4.70 25.71
N ILE A 592 18.68 -3.47 25.68
CA ILE A 592 17.28 -3.14 25.99
C ILE A 592 16.74 -2.32 24.80
N LEU A 593 15.66 -2.76 24.18
CA LEU A 593 14.98 -2.09 23.06
C LEU A 593 13.60 -1.61 23.50
N PRO A 594 13.18 -0.38 23.16
CA PRO A 594 11.88 0.16 23.59
C PRO A 594 10.75 -0.32 22.68
N ASP A 595 9.93 -1.25 23.17
CA ASP A 595 8.70 -1.71 22.51
C ASP A 595 7.79 -2.49 23.49
N LEU A 596 6.48 -2.28 23.41
CA LEU A 596 5.49 -3.07 24.16
C LEU A 596 5.07 -4.26 23.31
N VAL A 597 5.54 -5.46 23.64
CA VAL A 597 5.50 -6.60 22.72
C VAL A 597 4.72 -7.78 23.29
N ARG A 598 3.82 -8.35 22.48
CA ARG A 598 3.11 -9.59 22.80
C ARG A 598 3.75 -10.83 22.17
N SER A 599 4.44 -10.67 21.05
CA SER A 599 5.09 -11.77 20.34
C SER A 599 6.42 -11.32 19.72
N ILE A 600 7.46 -12.12 19.89
CA ILE A 600 8.80 -11.91 19.35
C ILE A 600 9.23 -13.14 18.58
N ALA A 601 9.93 -12.94 17.46
CA ALA A 601 10.61 -14.00 16.74
C ALA A 601 12.00 -13.54 16.28
N PHE A 602 13.01 -14.41 16.43
CA PHE A 602 14.32 -14.26 15.78
C PHE A 602 14.32 -14.85 14.38
N SER A 603 15.06 -14.22 13.47
CA SER A 603 15.29 -14.78 12.14
C SER A 603 16.28 -15.96 12.18
N PRO A 604 16.09 -17.04 11.39
CA PRO A 604 16.99 -18.20 11.39
C PRO A 604 18.41 -17.94 10.82
N ARG A 605 18.60 -16.87 10.03
CA ARG A 605 19.86 -16.61 9.29
C ARG A 605 20.58 -15.31 9.67
N GLY A 606 20.10 -14.55 10.64
CA GLY A 606 20.68 -13.24 10.94
C GLY A 606 20.34 -12.69 12.31
N SER A 607 20.98 -11.56 12.62
CA SER A 607 20.73 -10.75 13.81
C SER A 607 19.38 -10.03 13.76
N LEU A 608 18.41 -10.45 12.95
CA LEU A 608 17.13 -9.76 12.82
C LEU A 608 16.13 -10.30 13.84
N LEU A 609 15.38 -9.37 14.45
CA LEU A 609 14.34 -9.64 15.42
C LEU A 609 13.05 -8.94 14.96
N VAL A 610 11.93 -9.66 14.91
CA VAL A 610 10.61 -9.05 14.73
C VAL A 610 9.90 -8.99 16.08
N SER A 611 9.31 -7.83 16.38
CA SER A 611 8.38 -7.66 17.48
C SER A 611 6.99 -7.27 16.98
N GLY A 612 5.97 -7.95 17.50
CA GLY A 612 4.56 -7.60 17.32
C GLY A 612 4.02 -6.87 18.55
N SER A 613 3.73 -5.58 18.40
CA SER A 613 3.11 -4.76 19.45
C SER A 613 1.60 -4.84 19.40
N GLY A 614 1.00 -5.42 20.43
CA GLY A 614 -0.46 -5.50 20.59
C GLY A 614 -1.10 -4.17 20.98
N GLY A 615 -0.34 -3.26 21.61
CA GLY A 615 -0.84 -1.96 22.04
C GLY A 615 -0.76 -0.90 20.93
N PHE A 616 0.35 -0.88 20.22
CA PHE A 616 0.63 0.12 19.20
C PHE A 616 0.22 -0.28 17.78
N ARG A 617 -0.44 -1.44 17.62
CA ARG A 617 -0.82 -2.07 16.35
C ARG A 617 0.31 -1.96 15.32
N SER A 618 1.51 -2.34 15.75
CA SER A 618 2.71 -2.16 14.95
C SER A 618 3.57 -3.40 14.99
N VAL A 619 4.23 -3.68 13.87
CA VAL A 619 5.28 -4.70 13.77
C VAL A 619 6.60 -3.97 13.53
N ARG A 620 7.59 -4.22 14.36
CA ARG A 620 8.92 -3.60 14.22
C ARG A 620 9.96 -4.67 13.92
N LEU A 621 10.87 -4.33 13.03
CA LEU A 621 12.07 -5.10 12.75
C LEU A 621 13.27 -4.41 13.36
N TRP A 622 14.03 -5.18 14.12
CA TRP A 622 15.24 -4.73 14.80
C TRP A 622 16.43 -5.52 14.29
N ASN A 623 17.58 -4.86 14.27
CA ASN A 623 18.85 -5.55 14.25
C ASN A 623 19.28 -5.78 15.71
N ALA A 624 19.25 -7.03 16.17
CA ALA A 624 19.60 -7.47 17.52
C ALA A 624 21.06 -7.17 17.91
N GLN A 625 21.97 -7.02 16.93
CA GLN A 625 23.38 -6.72 17.19
C GLN A 625 23.62 -5.23 17.40
N THR A 626 22.95 -4.39 16.62
CA THR A 626 23.10 -2.92 16.70
C THR A 626 22.03 -2.25 17.59
N GLY A 627 20.90 -2.91 17.82
CA GLY A 627 19.74 -2.39 18.55
C GLY A 627 18.91 -1.37 17.75
N HIS A 628 19.23 -1.13 16.48
CA HIS A 628 18.48 -0.18 15.65
C HIS A 628 17.19 -0.81 15.10
N CYS A 629 16.09 -0.05 15.18
CA CYS A 629 14.86 -0.35 14.46
C CYS A 629 15.09 -0.07 12.97
N LEU A 630 15.07 -1.12 12.15
CA LEU A 630 15.25 -1.04 10.71
C LEU A 630 13.98 -0.53 10.03
N LYS A 631 12.82 -1.02 10.48
CA LYS A 631 11.52 -0.66 9.90
C LYS A 631 10.40 -0.83 10.91
N THR A 632 9.44 0.09 10.86
CA THR A 632 8.19 0.02 11.64
C THR A 632 7.02 -0.05 10.67
N LEU A 633 6.22 -1.12 10.76
CA LEU A 633 4.94 -1.28 10.09
C LEU A 633 3.87 -0.82 11.09
N GLN A 634 3.16 0.29 10.84
CA GLN A 634 2.21 0.91 11.79
C GLN A 634 0.76 0.86 11.30
N GLY A 635 -0.17 0.65 12.24
CA GLY A 635 -1.63 0.77 12.05
C GLY A 635 -2.36 1.73 13.03
N HIS A 636 -1.63 2.49 13.89
CA HIS A 636 -2.06 3.42 14.97
C HIS A 636 -2.11 2.89 16.42
N THR A 637 -1.92 3.81 17.39
CA THR A 637 -1.33 3.52 18.72
C THR A 637 -2.23 3.42 19.96
N PHE A 638 -3.52 3.83 20.00
CA PHE A 638 -4.62 3.39 20.94
C PHE A 638 -5.88 4.29 20.81
N PRO A 639 -7.10 3.87 21.22
CA PRO A 639 -8.32 4.70 21.15
C PRO A 639 -8.42 5.70 22.32
N ILE A 640 -8.60 6.97 22.00
CA ILE A 640 -8.93 8.04 22.95
C ILE A 640 -10.45 8.20 22.96
N TRP A 641 -11.08 8.11 24.13
CA TRP A 641 -12.54 8.15 24.24
C TRP A 641 -13.07 9.58 24.45
N ASN A 642 -12.36 10.43 25.20
CA ASN A 642 -12.81 11.79 25.46
C ASN A 642 -11.67 12.77 25.78
N ILE A 643 -11.88 14.06 25.47
CA ILE A 643 -10.94 15.15 25.73
C ILE A 643 -11.77 16.36 26.20
N ALA A 644 -11.36 16.98 27.30
CA ALA A 644 -11.96 18.22 27.79
C ALA A 644 -10.92 19.34 27.89
N VAL A 645 -11.39 20.56 27.66
CA VAL A 645 -10.56 21.77 27.70
C VAL A 645 -11.01 22.60 28.90
N SER A 646 -10.04 23.13 29.64
CA SER A 646 -10.29 24.05 30.76
C SER A 646 -10.95 25.35 30.26
N ALA A 647 -11.82 25.96 31.07
CA ALA A 647 -12.55 27.18 30.68
C ALA A 647 -11.63 28.38 30.39
N GLU A 648 -10.43 28.39 30.97
CA GLU A 648 -9.39 29.40 30.73
C GLU A 648 -8.51 29.07 29.52
N GLY A 649 -8.74 27.92 28.88
CA GLY A 649 -8.21 27.60 27.57
C GLY A 649 -6.70 27.42 27.52
N HIS A 650 -6.02 27.05 28.61
CA HIS A 650 -4.57 26.75 28.62
C HIS A 650 -4.24 25.29 29.00
N LEU A 651 -5.19 24.56 29.62
CA LEU A 651 -5.06 23.15 29.98
C LEU A 651 -6.05 22.25 29.23
N LEU A 652 -5.58 21.07 28.82
CA LEU A 652 -6.31 20.02 28.11
C LEU A 652 -6.21 18.72 28.90
N ALA A 653 -7.35 18.10 29.20
CA ALA A 653 -7.41 16.80 29.86
C ALA A 653 -7.81 15.71 28.88
N SER A 654 -7.08 14.60 28.86
CA SER A 654 -7.36 13.44 28.01
C SER A 654 -7.57 12.20 28.86
N THR A 655 -8.55 11.38 28.49
CA THR A 655 -8.82 10.08 29.10
C THR A 655 -9.01 9.00 28.04
N GLY A 656 -8.49 7.81 28.29
CA GLY A 656 -8.44 6.72 27.32
C GLY A 656 -8.50 5.33 27.97
N SER A 657 -8.29 4.31 27.15
CA SER A 657 -8.30 2.90 27.59
C SER A 657 -7.17 2.53 28.56
N ASP A 658 -6.24 3.45 28.84
CA ASP A 658 -5.07 3.25 29.71
C ASP A 658 -5.31 3.66 31.16
N GLN A 659 -6.57 3.87 31.57
CA GLN A 659 -7.03 4.09 32.97
C GLN A 659 -6.47 5.34 33.65
N ILE A 660 -5.68 6.12 32.92
CA ILE A 660 -4.95 7.29 33.42
C ILE A 660 -5.58 8.54 32.81
N VAL A 661 -5.80 9.56 33.64
CA VAL A 661 -6.22 10.87 33.17
C VAL A 661 -5.00 11.78 33.13
N ARG A 662 -4.67 12.29 31.94
CA ARG A 662 -3.52 13.20 31.75
C ARG A 662 -3.99 14.61 31.49
N VAL A 663 -3.37 15.58 32.15
CA VAL A 663 -3.55 17.01 31.92
C VAL A 663 -2.31 17.56 31.23
N TRP A 664 -2.55 18.28 30.16
CA TRP A 664 -1.57 18.80 29.23
C TRP A 664 -1.70 20.31 29.17
N ASN A 665 -0.58 21.03 29.17
CA ASN A 665 -0.56 22.42 28.77
C ASN A 665 -0.32 22.49 27.26
N TRP A 666 -1.31 22.96 26.52
CA TRP A 666 -1.26 22.88 25.06
C TRP A 666 -0.34 23.94 24.45
N GLN A 667 0.06 24.97 25.20
CA GLN A 667 1.00 26.01 24.72
C GLN A 667 2.45 25.55 24.80
N THR A 668 2.80 24.75 25.81
CA THR A 668 4.16 24.22 26.00
C THR A 668 4.32 22.79 25.50
N GLY A 669 3.21 22.05 25.32
CA GLY A 669 3.21 20.64 24.91
C GLY A 669 3.64 19.67 26.02
N SER A 670 3.87 20.15 27.24
CA SER A 670 4.27 19.33 28.38
C SER A 670 3.06 18.74 29.13
N CYS A 671 3.18 17.49 29.59
CA CYS A 671 2.20 16.88 30.49
C CYS A 671 2.44 17.46 31.90
N GLU A 672 1.48 18.25 32.39
CA GLU A 672 1.60 18.94 33.68
C GLU A 672 1.15 18.08 34.86
N SER A 673 0.20 17.16 34.65
CA SER A 673 -0.28 16.31 35.74
C SER A 673 -0.82 14.99 35.22
N ILE A 674 -0.54 13.92 35.97
CA ILE A 674 -1.04 12.57 35.71
C ILE A 674 -1.85 12.14 36.92
N PHE A 675 -3.12 11.81 36.69
CA PHE A 675 -4.01 11.27 37.72
C PHE A 675 -4.19 9.78 37.50
N GLU A 676 -3.65 9.02 38.44
CA GLU A 676 -3.79 7.57 38.52
C GLU A 676 -4.77 7.25 39.64
N GLY A 677 -5.71 6.35 39.37
CA GLY A 677 -6.68 5.94 40.37
C GLY A 677 -7.87 5.18 39.83
N HIS A 678 -8.27 5.39 38.57
CA HIS A 678 -9.33 4.57 37.99
C HIS A 678 -8.86 3.14 37.76
N ASP A 679 -9.69 2.18 38.15
CA ASP A 679 -9.37 0.75 38.07
C ASP A 679 -9.87 0.12 36.74
N HIS A 680 -10.47 0.95 35.87
CA HIS A 680 -10.96 0.57 34.54
C HIS A 680 -10.90 1.77 33.56
N TRP A 681 -11.52 1.63 32.38
CA TRP A 681 -11.36 2.55 31.25
C TRP A 681 -12.04 3.88 31.53
N GLY A 682 -11.32 4.98 31.36
CA GLY A 682 -11.90 6.31 31.50
C GLY A 682 -12.81 6.64 30.31
N ARG A 683 -14.07 6.96 30.60
CA ARG A 683 -15.13 7.21 29.60
C ARG A 683 -15.31 8.68 29.29
N SER A 684 -15.21 9.53 30.31
CA SER A 684 -15.37 10.96 30.16
C SER A 684 -14.52 11.69 31.19
N VAL A 685 -14.02 12.85 30.79
CA VAL A 685 -13.28 13.76 31.66
C VAL A 685 -13.83 15.15 31.41
N THR A 686 -14.01 15.94 32.47
CA THR A 686 -14.50 17.31 32.35
C THR A 686 -13.86 18.22 33.39
N PHE A 687 -13.76 19.50 33.06
CA PHE A 687 -13.38 20.54 34.01
C PHE A 687 -14.64 21.16 34.62
N ILE A 688 -14.70 21.25 35.95
CA ILE A 688 -15.80 21.94 36.64
C ILE A 688 -15.59 23.46 36.48
N PRO A 689 -16.53 24.20 35.86
CA PRO A 689 -16.38 25.63 35.61
C PRO A 689 -16.14 26.41 36.92
N GLY A 690 -15.11 27.27 36.91
CA GLY A 690 -14.83 28.22 38.00
C GLY A 690 -14.05 27.70 39.21
N LYS A 691 -13.57 26.44 39.24
CA LYS A 691 -12.83 25.90 40.40
C LYS A 691 -11.52 25.13 40.12
N HIS A 692 -11.04 25.05 38.87
CA HIS A 692 -9.86 24.23 38.48
C HIS A 692 -9.90 22.77 38.97
N ILE A 693 -11.08 22.21 39.25
CA ILE A 693 -11.26 20.81 39.64
C ILE A 693 -11.54 20.00 38.39
N LEU A 694 -10.82 18.89 38.25
CA LEU A 694 -11.04 17.92 37.18
C LEU A 694 -11.91 16.78 37.71
N ALA A 695 -12.96 16.42 36.97
CA ALA A 695 -13.81 15.27 37.26
C ALA A 695 -13.69 14.25 36.13
N SER A 696 -13.37 13.01 36.47
CA SER A 696 -13.27 11.88 35.54
C SER A 696 -14.22 10.76 35.92
N CYS A 697 -14.84 10.15 34.92
CA CYS A 697 -15.66 8.95 35.09
C CYS A 697 -15.06 7.78 34.31
N SER A 698 -15.19 6.59 34.89
CA SER A 698 -14.61 5.35 34.38
C SER A 698 -15.62 4.22 34.42
N ASP A 699 -15.38 3.18 33.63
CA ASP A 699 -16.15 1.93 33.62
C ASP A 699 -16.09 1.16 34.96
N ASP A 700 -15.25 1.61 35.91
CA ASP A 700 -15.24 1.16 37.31
C ASP A 700 -16.44 1.63 38.14
N GLN A 701 -17.42 2.31 37.50
CA GLN A 701 -18.61 2.92 38.11
C GLN A 701 -18.29 4.03 39.13
N THR A 702 -17.06 4.55 39.14
CA THR A 702 -16.66 5.64 40.02
C THR A 702 -16.50 6.94 39.25
N ILE A 703 -16.88 8.04 39.90
CA ILE A 703 -16.55 9.40 39.47
C ILE A 703 -15.54 9.93 40.47
N ARG A 704 -14.35 10.27 39.99
CA ARG A 704 -13.28 10.81 40.82
C ARG A 704 -13.09 12.28 40.48
N SER A 705 -12.90 13.10 41.51
CA SER A 705 -12.58 14.51 41.34
C SER A 705 -11.28 14.84 42.06
N GLY A 706 -10.42 15.61 41.40
CA GLY A 706 -9.08 15.94 41.86
C GLY A 706 -8.66 17.34 41.46
N TYR A 707 -7.73 17.91 42.23
CA TYR A 707 -7.08 19.17 41.86
C TYR A 707 -5.74 18.86 41.20
N PRO A 708 -5.42 19.52 40.06
CA PRO A 708 -4.04 19.61 39.60
C PRO A 708 -3.30 20.48 40.59
N ARG A 709 -2.58 19.86 41.54
CA ARG A 709 -1.57 20.57 42.31
C ARG A 709 -0.31 20.63 41.47
N SER A 710 0.20 21.85 41.35
CA SER A 710 1.48 22.23 40.76
C SER A 710 2.65 21.38 41.24
#